data_AF-A0A9W6RKT8-F1
#
_entry.id   AF-A0A9W6RKT8-F1
#
_cell.length_a   1.000
_cell.length_b   1.000
_cell.length_c   1.000
_cell.angle_alpha   90.00
_cell.angle_beta   90.00
_cell.angle_gamma   90.00
#
_symmetry.space_group_name_H-M   'P 1'
#
loop_
_entity.id
_entity.type
_entity.pdbx_description
1 polymer ?
#
loop_
_entity_poly.entity_id
_entity_poly.type
_entity_poly.pdbx_seq_one_letter_code
_entity_poly.pdbx_strand_id
1 'polypeptide(L)'
;MTRADLLALDTDALVALANRGLVKRAARELDAGAVPALSTDADGTVRGRFPDGVEVAFPVGAGLDTASCTCPATGVCRHRVGLVLAYQRETEPAERGPASEWSPGGIDDETLRQVLGARTLTAARRRRAAGYSAYVHRDAPAPWVELATCTVRFLVPGELGYAHTDAVGPERAEAIALAVWAFREADEHAPGEREVRLDVVEREKIPAESSGGAASRQSGARGPESGAGPGADAAAASGGGTGASGGGAASRENGSGPGGDAGLREGDAGARPGEGGAAGPAPGGGSGPGGDAGLREGGTGASDGAGPQDGGAAGPGGRGGAVGDRAGGREGGLARPGVEVPAGMESAAGLATELLAEGAMHAGPVLGAALRRMCRTVGEQGLHWPAGALEDLVEQLDAYAARGARYSAEHYAELLTELHARRRAAAAGGLRSQILGGGEPGRTPLRRVRLVSLGCRVGGTVDERVAEVFFAHAGDGTVLVLRRRWDVPPDTQPTGHDLAGRRVAGTSLGALAVANLVSESASRSASRVVHIAPGRVARTTVTPVGDAWSRLPAPVMVRDLAAASRALEELPPRLIRPRVAAEHVRVVEVAEVREVGYHPGAQRLDAEIADAEGGTARLTAEYRAHCPGALDVLAAALADGPRVITGFLRRGRGALVIDPIAVLTAGGVTVPDLAPGEGDGDLAVHVPTARDRLDTALEAALTAFAEIAHRGLRHATPGVHRRIEEAAAELRRVGLTATADAATAFLAASRIGEADAMTRTWVDAQLRLITAADLR
;
A
#
# COMPACT_ATOMS: atom_id res chain seq x y z
N MET A 1 39.28 26.55 11.00
CA MET A 1 38.83 25.32 10.32
C MET A 1 37.33 25.47 10.09
N THR A 2 36.84 25.28 8.87
CA THR A 2 35.40 25.37 8.56
C THR A 2 34.73 24.03 8.81
N ARG A 3 33.60 24.03 9.53
CA ARG A 3 32.81 22.84 9.88
C ARG A 3 31.73 22.61 8.84
N ALA A 4 32.05 21.79 7.83
CA ALA A 4 31.15 21.50 6.71
C ALA A 4 29.86 20.77 7.17
N ASP A 5 29.96 19.94 8.20
CA ASP A 5 28.84 19.25 8.85
C ASP A 5 27.80 20.23 9.42
N LEU A 6 28.24 21.30 10.09
CA LEU A 6 27.35 22.33 10.62
C LEU A 6 26.74 23.20 9.51
N LEU A 7 27.44 23.40 8.40
CA LEU A 7 26.93 24.13 7.23
C LEU A 7 25.93 23.32 6.41
N ALA A 8 26.01 21.98 6.45
CA ALA A 8 25.10 21.07 5.74
C ALA A 8 23.72 20.96 6.39
N LEU A 9 23.58 21.32 7.67
CA LEU A 9 22.31 21.26 8.40
C LEU A 9 21.35 22.37 7.95
N ASP A 10 20.48 22.05 7.00
CA ASP A 10 19.41 22.96 6.61
C ASP A 10 18.31 23.11 7.69
N THR A 11 17.32 23.95 7.41
CA THR A 11 16.23 24.21 8.35
C THR A 11 15.42 22.94 8.63
N ASP A 12 15.20 22.08 7.65
CA ASP A 12 14.39 20.86 7.80
C ASP A 12 15.16 19.80 8.61
N ALA A 13 16.48 19.68 8.40
CA ALA A 13 17.38 18.86 9.20
C ALA A 13 17.40 19.28 10.67
N LEU A 14 17.48 20.59 10.95
CA LEU A 14 17.39 21.13 12.31
C LEU A 14 16.02 20.86 12.95
N VAL A 15 14.94 20.95 12.17
CA VAL A 15 13.59 20.63 12.65
C VAL A 15 13.45 19.13 12.98
N ALA A 16 14.04 18.25 12.17
CA ALA A 16 14.03 16.80 12.37
C ALA A 16 14.84 16.36 13.60
N LEU A 17 16.02 16.94 13.82
CA LEU A 17 16.89 16.61 14.96
C LEU A 17 16.42 17.23 16.29
N ALA A 18 15.70 18.35 16.24
CA ALA A 18 15.21 19.06 17.42
C ALA A 18 13.67 19.07 17.45
N ASN A 19 13.08 20.26 17.25
CA ASN A 19 11.68 20.45 16.92
C ASN A 19 11.48 21.86 16.35
N ARG A 20 10.40 22.07 15.58
CA ARG A 20 10.11 23.35 14.91
C ARG A 20 10.01 24.55 15.88
N GLY A 21 9.53 24.32 17.10
CA GLY A 21 9.40 25.36 18.11
C GLY A 21 10.75 25.88 18.61
N LEU A 22 11.70 24.97 18.87
CA LEU A 22 13.07 25.29 19.28
C LEU A 22 13.83 26.01 18.17
N VAL A 23 13.72 25.55 16.92
CA VAL A 23 14.38 26.19 15.77
C VAL A 23 13.87 27.62 15.59
N LYS A 24 12.55 27.82 15.58
CA LYS A 24 11.95 29.16 15.49
C LYS A 24 12.35 30.07 16.66
N ARG A 25 12.40 29.52 17.88
CA ARG A 25 12.80 30.28 19.07
C ARG A 25 14.26 30.70 19.00
N ALA A 26 15.15 29.78 18.68
CA ALA A 26 16.59 30.06 18.54
C ALA A 26 16.84 31.09 17.43
N ALA A 27 16.21 30.94 16.25
CA ALA A 27 16.32 31.92 15.17
C ALA A 27 15.84 33.32 15.60
N ARG A 28 14.66 33.40 16.25
CA ARG A 28 14.11 34.68 16.72
C ARG A 28 15.00 35.36 17.77
N GLU A 29 15.62 34.60 18.66
CA GLU A 29 16.54 35.14 19.67
C GLU A 29 17.83 35.67 19.03
N LEU A 30 18.37 34.97 18.04
CA LEU A 30 19.51 35.46 17.25
C LEU A 30 19.14 36.74 16.48
N ASP A 31 17.95 36.79 15.87
CA ASP A 31 17.45 37.98 15.18
C ASP A 31 17.21 39.16 16.14
N ALA A 32 16.89 38.87 17.41
CA ALA A 32 16.75 39.85 18.48
C ALA A 32 18.09 40.27 19.11
N GLY A 33 19.24 39.82 18.57
CA GLY A 33 20.58 40.21 19.00
C GLY A 33 21.18 39.33 20.10
N ALA A 34 20.56 38.22 20.49
CA ALA A 34 21.11 37.26 21.45
C ALA A 34 22.12 36.30 20.80
N VAL A 35 23.07 36.85 20.04
CA VAL A 35 24.07 36.10 19.28
C VAL A 35 25.18 35.59 20.21
N PRO A 36 25.55 34.29 20.17
CA PRO A 36 26.65 33.78 20.96
C PRO A 36 28.00 34.29 20.43
N ALA A 37 28.95 34.53 21.33
CA ALA A 37 30.34 34.72 20.93
C ALA A 37 30.92 33.37 20.51
N LEU A 38 31.19 33.20 19.21
CA LEU A 38 31.70 31.96 18.63
C LEU A 38 33.23 31.89 18.69
N SER A 39 33.74 30.70 19.00
CA SER A 39 35.16 30.37 18.85
C SER A 39 35.30 28.95 18.31
N THR A 40 36.32 28.70 17.50
CA THR A 40 36.67 27.35 17.02
C THR A 40 38.02 26.97 17.61
N ASP A 41 38.05 25.89 18.38
CA ASP A 41 39.26 25.34 18.99
C ASP A 41 40.18 24.69 17.92
N ALA A 42 41.44 24.44 18.27
CA ALA A 42 42.42 23.84 17.36
C ALA A 42 42.07 22.40 16.93
N ASP A 43 41.25 21.71 17.71
CA ASP A 43 40.72 20.37 17.42
C ASP A 43 39.44 20.39 16.53
N GLY A 44 38.97 21.58 16.14
CA GLY A 44 37.76 21.77 15.34
C GLY A 44 36.46 21.85 16.15
N THR A 45 36.53 21.84 17.50
CA THR A 45 35.36 22.03 18.37
C THR A 45 34.85 23.46 18.25
N VAL A 46 33.57 23.63 17.92
CA VAL A 46 32.92 24.96 17.89
C VAL A 46 32.29 25.25 19.24
N ARG A 47 32.66 26.37 19.85
CA ARG A 47 32.09 26.85 21.10
C ARG A 47 31.30 28.13 20.89
N GLY A 48 30.27 28.31 21.70
CA GLY A 48 29.48 29.53 21.72
C GLY A 48 29.11 29.90 23.15
N ARG A 49 29.43 31.13 23.53
CA ARG A 49 29.00 31.73 24.80
C ARG A 49 27.84 32.68 24.54
N PHE A 50 26.64 32.32 25.00
CA PHE A 50 25.45 33.15 24.85
C PHE A 50 25.42 34.30 25.87
N PRO A 51 24.70 35.40 25.59
CA PRO A 51 24.57 36.53 26.52
C PRO A 51 23.91 36.17 27.86
N ASP A 52 23.17 35.07 27.93
CA ASP A 52 22.58 34.53 29.16
C ASP A 52 23.56 33.67 29.99
N GLY A 53 24.84 33.64 29.62
CA GLY A 53 25.90 32.92 30.32
C GLY A 53 25.99 31.44 29.99
N VAL A 54 25.13 30.92 29.11
CA VAL A 54 25.17 29.52 28.68
C VAL A 54 26.30 29.31 27.69
N GLU A 55 27.06 28.24 27.90
CA GLU A 55 28.14 27.81 27.03
C GLU A 55 27.76 26.51 26.34
N VAL A 56 27.97 26.46 25.03
CA VAL A 56 27.79 25.27 24.20
C VAL A 56 29.14 24.90 23.61
N ALA A 57 29.49 23.62 23.60
CA ALA A 57 30.64 23.10 22.87
C ALA A 57 30.22 21.94 21.97
N PHE A 58 30.65 22.00 20.72
CA PHE A 58 30.25 21.11 19.64
C PHE A 58 31.49 20.42 19.04
N PRO A 59 31.90 19.27 19.59
CA PRO A 59 33.06 18.52 19.09
C PRO A 59 32.89 18.06 17.65
N VAL A 60 33.98 17.70 16.98
CA VAL A 60 33.96 17.06 15.66
C VAL A 60 33.37 15.66 15.79
N GLY A 61 32.47 15.28 14.87
CA GLY A 61 31.78 13.97 14.87
C GLY A 61 30.67 13.81 15.93
N ALA A 62 30.39 14.84 16.73
CA ALA A 62 29.27 14.86 17.66
C ALA A 62 27.97 15.24 16.93
N GLY A 63 26.86 14.57 17.28
CA GLY A 63 25.52 14.96 16.84
C GLY A 63 24.93 16.08 17.70
N LEU A 64 23.77 16.61 17.30
CA LEU A 64 23.07 17.69 18.01
C LEU A 64 22.66 17.29 19.45
N ASP A 65 22.42 16.01 19.67
CA ASP A 65 22.06 15.40 20.95
C ASP A 65 23.27 15.16 21.88
N THR A 66 24.46 14.94 21.32
CA THR A 66 25.70 14.68 22.07
C THR A 66 26.58 15.91 22.30
N ALA A 67 26.32 17.03 21.59
CA ALA A 67 26.95 18.32 21.88
C ALA A 67 26.71 18.74 23.35
N SER A 68 27.70 19.35 23.99
CA SER A 68 27.59 19.74 25.40
C SER A 68 27.01 21.16 25.52
N CYS A 69 26.17 21.38 26.53
CA CYS A 69 25.57 22.67 26.81
C CYS A 69 25.41 22.80 28.33
N THR A 70 25.76 23.96 28.90
CA THR A 70 25.69 24.19 30.36
C THR A 70 24.28 24.50 30.86
N CYS A 71 23.28 24.59 29.96
CA CYS A 71 21.88 24.77 30.33
C CYS A 71 21.29 23.50 31.00
N PRO A 72 20.21 23.62 31.79
CA PRO A 72 19.60 22.48 32.50
C PRO A 72 18.83 21.49 31.61
N ALA A 73 18.80 21.68 30.29
CA ALA A 73 18.10 20.78 29.38
C ALA A 73 18.85 19.44 29.21
N THR A 74 18.11 18.33 29.30
CA THR A 74 18.64 16.97 29.20
C THR A 74 18.77 16.44 27.77
N GLY A 75 18.45 17.26 26.77
CA GLY A 75 18.52 16.93 25.34
C GLY A 75 18.81 18.15 24.49
N VAL A 76 18.40 18.12 23.21
CA VAL A 76 18.59 19.27 22.31
C VAL A 76 17.85 20.49 22.84
N CYS A 77 18.56 21.61 22.97
CA CYS A 77 18.04 22.86 23.50
C CYS A 77 18.17 24.00 22.48
N ARG A 78 17.56 25.15 22.80
CA ARG A 78 17.64 26.36 21.96
C ARG A 78 19.07 26.84 21.75
N HIS A 79 19.96 26.64 22.73
CA HIS A 79 21.36 27.06 22.65
C HIS A 79 22.18 26.21 21.69
N ARG A 80 21.99 24.89 21.68
CA ARG A 80 22.67 24.00 20.71
C ARG A 80 22.24 24.31 19.28
N VAL A 81 20.95 24.52 19.05
CA VAL A 81 20.43 24.95 17.74
C VAL A 81 20.92 26.36 17.39
N GLY A 82 20.90 27.28 18.35
CA GLY A 82 21.37 28.65 18.18
C GLY A 82 22.86 28.75 17.83
N LEU A 83 23.70 27.86 18.38
CA LEU A 83 25.11 27.77 18.01
C LEU A 83 25.26 27.45 16.52
N VAL A 84 24.56 26.44 16.02
CA VAL A 84 24.62 26.03 14.61
C VAL A 84 24.17 27.17 13.70
N LEU A 85 23.02 27.79 14.01
CA LEU A 85 22.49 28.92 13.25
C LEU A 85 23.42 30.14 13.27
N ALA A 86 24.05 30.44 14.41
CA ALA A 86 25.02 31.52 14.51
C ALA A 86 26.29 31.21 13.68
N TYR A 87 26.77 29.97 13.74
CA TYR A 87 27.94 29.52 12.98
C TYR A 87 27.72 29.61 11.46
N GLN A 88 26.52 29.24 11.00
CA GLN A 88 26.09 29.38 9.60
C GLN A 88 25.95 30.84 9.15
N ARG A 89 25.66 31.78 10.07
CA ARG A 89 25.53 33.22 9.76
C ARG A 89 26.88 33.93 9.71
N GLU A 90 27.82 33.55 10.58
CA GLU A 90 29.18 34.12 10.59
C GLU A 90 30.06 33.56 9.46
N THR A 91 29.80 32.33 9.05
CA THR A 91 30.50 31.68 7.94
C THR A 91 29.67 31.88 6.68
N GLU A 92 29.99 32.89 5.85
CA GLU A 92 29.27 33.17 4.59
C GLU A 92 28.97 31.85 3.84
N PRO A 93 27.72 31.61 3.41
CA PRO A 93 27.39 30.39 2.70
C PRO A 93 28.10 30.44 1.35
N ALA A 94 29.17 29.66 1.18
CA ALA A 94 29.62 29.29 -0.15
C ALA A 94 28.40 28.74 -0.89
N GLU A 95 28.13 29.27 -2.10
CA GLU A 95 27.08 28.76 -2.97
C GLU A 95 27.10 27.22 -2.92
N ARG A 96 25.96 26.62 -2.53
CA ARG A 96 25.83 25.16 -2.53
C ARG A 96 26.03 24.71 -3.96
N GLY A 97 27.24 24.22 -4.27
CA GLY A 97 27.46 23.44 -5.47
C GLY A 97 26.45 22.29 -5.51
N PRO A 98 26.06 21.80 -6.71
CA PRO A 98 25.19 20.64 -6.81
C PRO A 98 25.75 19.55 -5.89
N ALA A 99 24.90 19.00 -5.02
CA ALA A 99 25.28 17.94 -4.11
C ALA A 99 26.06 16.90 -4.92
N SER A 100 27.35 16.73 -4.59
CA SER A 100 28.14 15.66 -5.18
C SER A 100 27.35 14.37 -5.01
N GLU A 101 27.44 13.48 -5.98
CA GLU A 101 26.79 12.16 -6.11
C GLU A 101 27.20 11.21 -4.96
N TRP A 102 26.97 11.64 -3.72
CA TRP A 102 27.37 10.99 -2.49
C TRP A 102 26.26 10.06 -2.04
N SER A 103 26.61 8.80 -1.79
CA SER A 103 25.72 7.79 -1.24
C SER A 103 26.16 7.40 0.17
N PRO A 104 25.22 7.24 1.13
CA PRO A 104 25.50 6.61 2.42
C PRO A 104 26.16 5.23 2.31
N GLY A 105 25.98 4.52 1.19
CA GLY A 105 26.58 3.20 0.93
C GLY A 105 28.11 3.19 0.91
N GLY A 106 28.74 4.36 0.70
CA GLY A 106 30.20 4.53 0.72
C GLY A 106 30.83 4.49 2.12
N ILE A 107 30.03 4.50 3.19
CA ILE A 107 30.54 4.38 4.57
C ILE A 107 30.96 2.94 4.82
N ASP A 108 32.22 2.72 5.20
CA ASP A 108 32.77 1.38 5.39
C ASP A 108 32.36 0.73 6.72
N ASP A 109 32.52 -0.60 6.80
CA ASP A 109 32.15 -1.39 7.98
C ASP A 109 33.01 -1.05 9.21
N GLU A 110 34.22 -0.53 9.03
CA GLU A 110 35.09 -0.14 10.14
C GLU A 110 34.62 1.17 10.77
N THR A 111 34.22 2.15 9.96
CA THR A 111 33.58 3.40 10.41
C THR A 111 32.26 3.10 11.12
N LEU A 112 31.42 2.22 10.56
CA LEU A 112 30.21 1.74 11.23
C LEU A 112 30.54 1.12 12.60
N ARG A 113 31.59 0.31 12.68
CA ARG A 113 32.02 -0.34 13.93
C ARG A 113 32.49 0.67 14.98
N GLN A 114 33.23 1.68 14.56
CA GLN A 114 33.77 2.74 15.43
C GLN A 114 32.65 3.63 15.98
N VAL A 115 31.70 4.04 15.15
CA VAL A 115 30.62 4.96 15.53
C VAL A 115 29.48 4.27 16.27
N LEU A 116 29.04 3.09 15.81
CA LEU A 116 27.84 2.40 16.32
C LEU A 116 28.16 1.31 17.36
N GLY A 117 29.43 0.91 17.45
CA GLY A 117 29.92 -0.11 18.38
C GLY A 117 29.81 -1.56 17.86
N ALA A 118 30.75 -2.40 18.29
CA ALA A 118 30.91 -3.78 17.81
C ALA A 118 29.71 -4.70 18.08
N ARG A 119 29.04 -4.54 19.24
CA ARG A 119 27.88 -5.36 19.61
C ARG A 119 26.69 -5.10 18.68
N THR A 120 26.44 -3.83 18.38
CA THR A 120 25.40 -3.39 17.45
C THR A 120 25.64 -3.96 16.06
N LEU A 121 26.88 -3.83 15.54
CA LEU A 121 27.21 -4.33 14.21
C LEU A 121 27.04 -5.86 14.11
N THR A 122 27.30 -6.59 15.19
CA THR A 122 27.06 -8.04 15.26
C THR A 122 25.57 -8.38 15.22
N ALA A 123 24.70 -7.59 15.89
CA ALA A 123 23.25 -7.77 15.81
C ALA A 123 22.74 -7.45 14.39
N ALA A 124 23.19 -6.35 13.81
CA ALA A 124 22.86 -5.96 12.44
C ALA A 124 23.28 -7.04 11.43
N ARG A 125 24.47 -7.64 11.56
CA ARG A 125 24.93 -8.74 10.69
C ARG A 125 24.01 -9.96 10.75
N ARG A 126 23.55 -10.36 11.94
CA ARG A 126 22.58 -11.46 12.08
C ARG A 126 21.27 -11.16 11.36
N ARG A 127 20.81 -9.91 11.43
CA ARG A 127 19.60 -9.48 10.72
C ARG A 127 19.79 -9.44 9.22
N ARG A 128 20.97 -9.03 8.74
CA ARG A 128 21.35 -9.13 7.33
C ARG A 128 21.40 -10.57 6.84
N ALA A 129 21.95 -11.50 7.64
CA ALA A 129 22.00 -12.92 7.31
C ALA A 129 20.59 -13.54 7.17
N ALA A 130 19.62 -13.08 7.98
CA ALA A 130 18.22 -13.48 7.88
C ALA A 130 17.50 -12.89 6.64
N GLY A 131 18.11 -11.90 5.98
CA GLY A 131 17.49 -11.12 4.91
C GLY A 131 16.55 -10.05 5.43
N TYR A 132 16.60 -8.85 4.83
CA TYR A 132 15.63 -7.79 5.11
C TYR A 132 15.30 -6.98 3.86
N SER A 133 14.11 -6.41 3.83
CA SER A 133 13.65 -5.47 2.81
C SER A 133 14.08 -4.05 3.14
N ALA A 134 14.44 -3.30 2.12
CA ALA A 134 14.68 -1.87 2.22
C ALA A 134 14.12 -1.14 0.99
N TYR A 135 13.56 0.03 1.21
CA TYR A 135 13.24 0.99 0.15
C TYR A 135 14.19 2.18 0.28
N VAL A 136 15.07 2.33 -0.71
CA VAL A 136 16.11 3.36 -0.72
C VAL A 136 15.63 4.52 -1.58
N HIS A 137 15.68 5.74 -1.02
CA HIS A 137 15.34 6.99 -1.71
C HIS A 137 16.58 7.88 -1.74
N ARG A 138 17.00 8.29 -2.94
CA ARG A 138 18.21 9.10 -3.17
C ARG A 138 17.93 10.61 -3.28
N ASP A 139 16.68 11.00 -3.51
CA ASP A 139 16.29 12.39 -3.77
C ASP A 139 16.00 13.23 -2.50
N ALA A 140 15.90 14.55 -2.72
CA ALA A 140 15.88 15.64 -1.73
C ALA A 140 14.75 15.57 -0.66
N PRO A 141 14.96 16.18 0.54
CA PRO A 141 16.11 17.03 0.92
C PRO A 141 17.37 16.25 1.35
N ALA A 142 17.26 14.94 1.62
CA ALA A 142 18.40 14.10 2.00
C ALA A 142 18.11 12.61 1.72
N PRO A 143 19.14 11.80 1.39
CA PRO A 143 18.97 10.37 1.13
C PRO A 143 18.44 9.63 2.37
N TRP A 144 17.50 8.71 2.16
CA TRP A 144 16.86 7.98 3.25
C TRP A 144 16.42 6.58 2.86
N VAL A 145 16.16 5.75 3.87
CA VAL A 145 15.72 4.36 3.71
C VAL A 145 14.47 4.10 4.55
N GLU A 146 13.46 3.46 3.95
CA GLU A 146 12.41 2.75 4.68
C GLU A 146 12.89 1.33 4.98
N LEU A 147 13.00 1.02 6.27
CA LEU A 147 13.15 -0.34 6.75
C LEU A 147 11.80 -0.83 7.26
N ALA A 148 11.64 -2.13 7.39
CA ALA A 148 10.43 -2.76 7.91
C ALA A 148 9.89 -2.03 9.16
N THR A 149 10.74 -1.66 10.12
CA THR A 149 10.30 -1.13 11.43
C THR A 149 10.43 0.36 11.64
N CYS A 150 11.15 1.07 10.76
CA CYS A 150 11.59 2.44 10.98
C CYS A 150 12.10 3.07 9.69
N THR A 151 12.23 4.38 9.68
CA THR A 151 12.91 5.13 8.61
C THR A 151 14.27 5.63 9.07
N VAL A 152 15.22 5.74 8.17
CA VAL A 152 16.57 6.29 8.45
C VAL A 152 16.90 7.34 7.39
N ARG A 153 17.12 8.59 7.81
CA ARG A 153 17.51 9.71 6.95
C ARG A 153 18.95 10.13 7.23
N PHE A 154 19.75 10.35 6.19
CA PHE A 154 21.15 10.78 6.31
C PHE A 154 21.26 12.28 6.01
N LEU A 155 21.11 13.09 7.06
CA LEU A 155 20.97 14.54 6.94
C LEU A 155 22.28 15.27 6.61
N VAL A 156 23.43 14.66 6.90
CA VAL A 156 24.75 15.22 6.63
C VAL A 156 25.59 14.18 5.88
N PRO A 157 26.16 14.53 4.72
CA PRO A 157 27.04 13.63 3.97
C PRO A 157 28.23 13.12 4.81
N GLY A 158 28.38 11.80 4.88
CA GLY A 158 29.48 11.11 5.55
C GLY A 158 29.36 10.97 7.07
N GLU A 159 28.44 11.71 7.70
CA GLU A 159 28.40 11.86 9.16
C GLU A 159 27.20 11.11 9.78
N LEU A 160 27.45 9.90 10.30
CA LEU A 160 26.44 9.05 10.93
C LEU A 160 25.82 9.66 12.20
N GLY A 161 26.52 10.59 12.85
CA GLY A 161 26.03 11.28 14.05
C GLY A 161 24.73 12.06 13.82
N TYR A 162 24.50 12.51 12.57
CA TYR A 162 23.30 13.26 12.18
C TYR A 162 22.22 12.39 11.53
N ALA A 163 22.40 11.07 11.49
CA ALA A 163 21.37 10.17 10.98
C ALA A 163 20.11 10.25 11.85
N HIS A 164 18.97 10.55 11.22
CA HIS A 164 17.68 10.65 11.90
C HIS A 164 16.86 9.38 11.68
N THR A 165 16.34 8.82 12.77
CA THR A 165 15.46 7.66 12.73
C THR A 165 14.46 7.72 13.87
N ASP A 166 13.28 7.17 13.64
CA ASP A 166 12.23 6.97 14.64
C ASP A 166 12.46 5.76 15.56
N ALA A 167 13.50 4.94 15.29
CA ALA A 167 13.97 3.90 16.20
C ALA A 167 14.66 4.48 17.45
N VAL A 168 14.50 3.80 18.60
CA VAL A 168 15.04 4.24 19.90
C VAL A 168 15.93 3.19 20.55
N GLY A 169 16.88 3.65 21.38
CA GLY A 169 17.78 2.75 22.12
C GLY A 169 18.73 1.97 21.18
N PRO A 170 19.03 0.69 21.46
CA PRO A 170 19.98 -0.08 20.65
C PRO A 170 19.51 -0.33 19.20
N GLU A 171 18.19 -0.32 18.95
CA GLU A 171 17.60 -0.48 17.63
C GLU A 171 17.95 0.68 16.68
N ARG A 172 18.17 1.89 17.22
CA ARG A 172 18.61 3.04 16.42
C ARG A 172 19.92 2.75 15.69
N ALA A 173 20.90 2.27 16.43
CA ALA A 173 22.24 2.03 15.89
C ALA A 173 22.23 0.82 14.92
N GLU A 174 21.40 -0.19 15.19
CA GLU A 174 21.18 -1.30 14.27
C GLU A 174 20.53 -0.84 12.94
N ALA A 175 19.49 -0.01 13.01
CA ALA A 175 18.80 0.53 11.84
C ALA A 175 19.72 1.36 10.94
N ILE A 176 20.60 2.19 11.52
CA ILE A 176 21.58 2.97 10.76
C ILE A 176 22.53 2.05 9.99
N ALA A 177 23.03 0.97 10.61
CA ALA A 177 23.91 0.01 9.94
C ALA A 177 23.19 -0.72 8.78
N LEU A 178 21.94 -1.14 8.98
CA LEU A 178 21.12 -1.74 7.93
C LEU A 178 20.88 -0.76 6.78
N ALA A 179 20.54 0.50 7.08
CA ALA A 179 20.32 1.52 6.05
C ALA A 179 21.57 1.77 5.19
N VAL A 180 22.77 1.79 5.79
CA VAL A 180 24.03 1.90 5.03
C VAL A 180 24.25 0.70 4.12
N TRP A 181 24.00 -0.53 4.60
CA TRP A 181 24.12 -1.72 3.75
C TRP A 181 23.05 -1.77 2.65
N ALA A 182 21.84 -1.26 2.91
CA ALA A 182 20.80 -1.14 1.89
C ALA A 182 21.21 -0.18 0.77
N PHE A 183 21.78 0.99 1.11
CA PHE A 183 22.37 1.88 0.11
C PHE A 183 23.50 1.21 -0.67
N ARG A 184 24.40 0.50 0.03
CA ARG A 184 25.51 -0.22 -0.63
C ARG A 184 25.01 -1.25 -1.65
N GLU A 185 23.98 -2.02 -1.28
CA GLU A 185 23.36 -3.00 -2.18
C GLU A 185 22.63 -2.30 -3.34
N ALA A 186 21.92 -1.19 -3.07
CA ALA A 186 21.24 -0.40 -4.09
C ALA A 186 22.22 0.23 -5.09
N ASP A 187 23.39 0.67 -4.62
CA ASP A 187 24.44 1.28 -5.46
C ASP A 187 25.09 0.24 -6.37
N GLU A 188 25.19 -1.01 -5.92
CA GLU A 188 25.69 -2.13 -6.74
C GLU A 188 24.68 -2.58 -7.79
N HIS A 189 23.38 -2.61 -7.45
CA HIS A 189 22.36 -3.26 -8.29
C HIS A 189 21.56 -2.32 -9.19
N ALA A 190 21.38 -1.07 -8.77
CA ALA A 190 20.58 -0.07 -9.48
C ALA A 190 21.24 1.31 -9.33
N PRO A 191 22.46 1.50 -9.89
CA PRO A 191 23.11 2.79 -9.88
C PRO A 191 22.29 3.82 -10.66
N GLY A 192 22.02 4.97 -10.05
CA GLY A 192 21.30 6.09 -10.68
C GLY A 192 19.77 6.04 -10.60
N GLU A 193 19.16 4.95 -10.11
CA GLU A 193 17.72 4.94 -9.84
C GLU A 193 17.40 5.80 -8.60
N ARG A 194 16.43 6.70 -8.72
CA ARG A 194 16.08 7.64 -7.63
C ARG A 194 15.45 6.93 -6.43
N GLU A 195 14.70 5.86 -6.69
CA GLU A 195 14.04 5.06 -5.68
C GLU A 195 14.22 3.58 -6.02
N VAL A 196 14.73 2.79 -5.08
CA VAL A 196 15.06 1.37 -5.31
C VAL A 196 14.55 0.52 -4.17
N ARG A 197 13.75 -0.49 -4.49
CA ARG A 197 13.29 -1.49 -3.53
C ARG A 197 14.07 -2.79 -3.71
N LEU A 198 14.67 -3.27 -2.65
CA LEU A 198 15.54 -4.45 -2.69
C LEU A 198 15.45 -5.31 -1.43
N ASP A 199 15.82 -6.57 -1.59
CA ASP A 199 16.05 -7.51 -0.49
C ASP A 199 17.56 -7.64 -0.27
N VAL A 200 18.03 -7.17 0.88
CA VAL A 200 19.44 -7.32 1.27
C VAL A 200 19.60 -8.67 1.96
N VAL A 201 20.29 -9.59 1.29
CA VAL A 201 20.66 -10.91 1.82
C VAL A 201 22.17 -11.04 1.87
N GLU A 202 22.69 -11.80 2.83
CA GLU A 202 24.11 -12.16 2.83
C GLU A 202 24.37 -13.17 1.72
N ARG A 203 25.13 -12.76 0.69
CA ARG A 203 25.65 -13.70 -0.30
C ARG A 203 26.76 -14.51 0.37
N GLU A 204 26.59 -15.83 0.45
CA GLU A 204 27.65 -16.73 0.85
C GLU A 204 28.84 -16.52 -0.11
N LYS A 205 29.95 -15.98 0.40
CA LYS A 205 31.20 -15.89 -0.37
C LYS A 205 31.63 -17.31 -0.66
N ILE A 206 31.52 -17.75 -1.91
CA ILE A 206 32.26 -18.90 -2.41
C ILE A 206 33.75 -18.59 -2.11
N PRO A 207 34.45 -19.38 -1.29
CA PRO A 207 35.86 -19.15 -1.03
C PRO A 207 36.60 -19.19 -2.36
N ALA A 208 37.33 -18.13 -2.68
CA ALA A 208 38.21 -18.11 -3.84
C ALA A 208 39.20 -19.27 -3.69
N GLU A 209 39.01 -20.32 -4.50
CA GLU A 209 39.97 -21.41 -4.59
C GLU A 209 41.31 -20.81 -4.99
N SER A 210 42.32 -21.17 -4.20
CA SER A 210 43.71 -20.81 -4.41
C SER A 210 44.14 -21.20 -5.82
N SER A 211 44.24 -20.23 -6.72
CA SER A 211 44.93 -20.42 -7.99
C SER A 211 46.42 -20.60 -7.71
N GLY A 212 46.82 -21.85 -7.54
CA GLY A 212 48.20 -22.29 -7.61
C GLY A 212 48.84 -21.81 -8.92
N GLY A 213 50.06 -21.31 -8.81
CA GLY A 213 50.76 -20.68 -9.91
C GLY A 213 51.03 -21.61 -11.09
N ALA A 214 50.93 -21.04 -12.29
CA ALA A 214 51.63 -21.51 -13.47
C ALA A 214 52.02 -20.32 -14.36
N ALA A 215 53.30 -19.96 -14.23
CA ALA A 215 54.23 -19.39 -15.21
C ALA A 215 53.72 -18.43 -16.31
N SER A 216 54.28 -17.22 -16.25
CA SER A 216 54.53 -16.28 -17.34
C SER A 216 54.91 -16.94 -18.68
N ARG A 217 54.29 -16.45 -19.76
CA ARG A 217 55.02 -16.15 -21.01
C ARG A 217 54.56 -14.79 -21.56
N GLN A 218 55.53 -13.89 -21.65
CA GLN A 218 55.47 -12.63 -22.39
C GLN A 218 55.24 -12.89 -23.88
N SER A 219 54.43 -12.05 -24.52
CA SER A 219 54.77 -11.49 -25.83
C SER A 219 54.05 -10.15 -25.98
N GLY A 220 54.84 -9.10 -26.22
CA GLY A 220 54.34 -7.76 -26.45
C GLY A 220 54.25 -7.41 -27.93
N ALA A 221 53.47 -6.38 -28.23
CA ALA A 221 53.66 -5.45 -29.34
C ALA A 221 52.67 -4.29 -29.09
N ARG A 222 53.16 -3.12 -28.65
CA ARG A 222 53.41 -1.91 -29.48
C ARG A 222 52.15 -1.37 -30.17
N GLY A 223 51.79 -0.13 -29.80
CA GLY A 223 50.77 0.70 -30.43
C GLY A 223 51.07 1.08 -31.89
N PRO A 224 50.33 2.06 -32.43
CA PRO A 224 50.82 3.42 -32.27
C PRO A 224 49.75 4.49 -32.01
N GLU A 225 50.28 5.62 -31.57
CA GLU A 225 49.70 6.94 -31.37
C GLU A 225 49.27 7.62 -32.68
N SER A 226 48.31 8.55 -32.58
CA SER A 226 48.24 9.87 -33.24
C SER A 226 46.81 10.40 -33.05
N GLY A 227 46.53 11.65 -32.75
CA GLY A 227 47.34 12.86 -32.66
C GLY A 227 46.44 14.05 -32.99
N ALA A 228 46.55 15.10 -32.17
CA ALA A 228 46.29 16.52 -32.48
C ALA A 228 44.86 17.00 -32.84
N GLY A 229 44.28 17.77 -31.90
CA GLY A 229 44.36 19.24 -32.01
C GLY A 229 43.18 20.01 -32.66
N PRO A 230 43.07 21.33 -32.41
CA PRO A 230 41.83 21.97 -31.97
C PRO A 230 41.39 23.20 -32.81
N GLY A 231 40.25 23.81 -32.46
CA GLY A 231 39.85 25.18 -32.85
C GLY A 231 38.41 25.44 -32.36
N ALA A 232 38.07 26.43 -31.53
CA ALA A 232 38.34 27.87 -31.48
C ALA A 232 37.09 28.69 -31.91
N ASP A 233 36.64 29.51 -30.94
CA ASP A 233 36.18 30.90 -31.06
C ASP A 233 34.75 31.32 -31.45
N ALA A 234 34.36 32.37 -30.70
CA ALA A 234 33.56 33.57 -31.03
C ALA A 234 32.04 33.49 -30.82
N ALA A 235 31.49 34.20 -29.81
CA ALA A 235 31.19 35.66 -29.72
C ALA A 235 29.72 35.93 -30.13
N ALA A 236 28.83 36.31 -29.19
CA ALA A 236 28.56 37.66 -28.65
C ALA A 236 27.62 38.52 -29.53
N ALA A 237 26.82 39.34 -28.82
CA ALA A 237 25.92 40.44 -29.23
C ALA A 237 24.41 40.09 -29.16
N SER A 238 23.57 40.59 -28.25
CA SER A 238 23.28 41.93 -27.69
C SER A 238 22.03 42.57 -28.29
N GLY A 239 21.18 43.14 -27.41
CA GLY A 239 20.11 44.10 -27.71
C GLY A 239 18.78 43.64 -27.10
N GLY A 240 18.16 44.30 -26.11
CA GLY A 240 18.30 45.65 -25.60
C GLY A 240 16.97 46.40 -25.74
N GLY A 241 16.43 46.90 -24.61
CA GLY A 241 15.41 47.96 -24.57
C GLY A 241 13.99 47.50 -24.22
N THR A 242 13.15 48.16 -23.40
CA THR A 242 13.21 49.21 -22.36
C THR A 242 11.76 49.66 -22.11
N GLY A 243 11.44 50.11 -20.89
CA GLY A 243 10.27 50.96 -20.58
C GLY A 243 9.20 50.26 -19.72
N ALA A 244 9.04 50.45 -18.40
CA ALA A 244 8.97 51.63 -17.52
C ALA A 244 7.53 52.10 -17.22
N SER A 245 7.31 52.38 -15.91
CA SER A 245 6.22 53.14 -15.25
C SER A 245 4.87 52.41 -15.07
N GLY A 246 4.16 52.50 -13.94
CA GLY A 246 4.39 53.23 -12.68
C GLY A 246 3.10 53.32 -11.84
N GLY A 247 3.24 53.45 -10.52
CA GLY A 247 2.23 53.93 -9.55
C GLY A 247 1.26 52.87 -9.00
N GLY A 248 0.96 52.76 -7.70
CA GLY A 248 1.23 53.62 -6.55
C GLY A 248 -0.07 53.96 -5.78
N ALA A 249 -0.03 53.77 -4.46
CA ALA A 249 -0.98 54.17 -3.39
C ALA A 249 -2.25 53.29 -3.22
N ALA A 250 -2.59 52.67 -2.07
CA ALA A 250 -2.50 52.96 -0.62
C ALA A 250 -3.60 53.90 -0.07
N SER A 251 -4.45 53.35 0.83
CA SER A 251 -5.01 53.91 2.10
C SER A 251 -6.32 53.16 2.47
N ARG A 252 -6.44 52.47 3.62
CA ARG A 252 -6.93 52.93 4.96
C ARG A 252 -8.39 53.46 4.92
N GLU A 253 -9.31 53.23 5.86
CA GLU A 253 -9.36 52.71 7.24
C GLU A 253 -10.85 52.59 7.67
N ASN A 254 -11.09 52.07 8.89
CA ASN A 254 -12.33 52.08 9.71
C ASN A 254 -13.34 50.94 9.45
N GLY A 255 -13.87 50.19 10.42
CA GLY A 255 -13.88 50.30 11.89
C GLY A 255 -15.30 50.05 12.42
N SER A 256 -15.42 49.34 13.56
CA SER A 256 -16.57 49.27 14.50
C SER A 256 -17.31 47.92 14.61
N GLY A 257 -17.22 47.29 15.80
CA GLY A 257 -18.31 46.51 16.41
C GLY A 257 -19.32 47.45 17.12
N PRO A 258 -20.42 46.95 17.74
CA PRO A 258 -20.33 46.40 19.11
C PRO A 258 -21.40 45.35 19.53
N GLY A 259 -21.22 44.75 20.74
CA GLY A 259 -22.25 44.28 21.72
C GLY A 259 -23.12 43.06 21.36
N GLY A 260 -23.60 42.16 22.23
CA GLY A 260 -23.74 42.00 23.70
C GLY A 260 -24.85 40.94 23.90
N ASP A 261 -24.62 39.85 24.65
CA ASP A 261 -25.19 39.53 25.98
C ASP A 261 -26.49 38.67 25.98
N ALA A 262 -26.72 37.98 27.11
CA ALA A 262 -27.79 37.04 27.52
C ALA A 262 -27.64 35.56 27.06
N GLY A 263 -27.61 34.53 27.91
CA GLY A 263 -28.06 34.39 29.31
C GLY A 263 -29.44 33.71 29.39
N LEU A 264 -29.58 32.69 30.26
CA LEU A 264 -30.75 31.87 30.71
C LEU A 264 -30.51 30.37 30.41
N ARG A 265 -30.20 29.45 31.34
CA ARG A 265 -30.73 28.99 32.65
C ARG A 265 -32.13 28.35 32.65
N GLU A 266 -32.10 27.09 33.13
CA GLU A 266 -33.03 26.40 34.07
C GLU A 266 -34.25 25.58 33.60
N GLY A 267 -34.45 24.46 34.31
CA GLY A 267 -35.66 23.62 34.45
C GLY A 267 -35.57 22.29 33.71
N ASP A 268 -35.24 21.12 34.27
CA ASP A 268 -35.68 20.38 35.49
C ASP A 268 -37.12 19.82 35.46
N ALA A 269 -37.24 18.58 35.96
CA ALA A 269 -38.42 17.74 36.20
C ALA A 269 -39.15 17.15 34.97
N GLY A 270 -39.57 15.89 34.92
CA GLY A 270 -39.61 14.82 35.91
C GLY A 270 -40.60 13.72 35.48
N ALA A 271 -40.57 12.60 36.20
CA ALA A 271 -41.63 11.59 36.36
C ALA A 271 -41.84 10.48 35.29
N ARG A 272 -41.49 9.26 35.72
CA ARG A 272 -42.19 7.97 35.44
C ARG A 272 -43.61 8.00 36.06
N PRO A 273 -44.49 6.96 36.02
CA PRO A 273 -44.41 5.59 35.45
C PRO A 273 -45.70 5.15 34.68
N GLY A 274 -45.72 3.92 34.16
CA GLY A 274 -46.97 3.28 33.70
C GLY A 274 -46.76 1.83 33.24
N GLU A 275 -47.27 0.89 34.03
CA GLU A 275 -47.24 -0.56 33.85
C GLU A 275 -48.25 -1.09 32.82
N GLY A 276 -48.04 -2.34 32.38
CA GLY A 276 -49.01 -3.20 31.69
C GLY A 276 -48.38 -3.82 30.43
N GLY A 277 -48.27 -5.12 30.22
CA GLY A 277 -48.96 -6.26 30.81
C GLY A 277 -49.35 -7.23 29.69
N ALA A 278 -48.67 -8.38 29.67
CA ALA A 278 -49.12 -9.70 29.19
C ALA A 278 -49.15 -10.08 27.68
N ALA A 279 -48.71 -11.34 27.52
CA ALA A 279 -49.18 -12.41 26.62
C ALA A 279 -48.50 -12.60 25.25
N GLY A 280 -47.67 -13.66 25.19
CA GLY A 280 -47.32 -14.36 23.95
C GLY A 280 -48.47 -15.22 23.42
N PRO A 281 -48.31 -15.84 22.24
CA PRO A 281 -48.13 -17.30 22.26
C PRO A 281 -47.17 -17.85 21.18
N ALA A 282 -46.72 -19.08 21.41
CA ALA A 282 -46.17 -20.02 20.43
C ALA A 282 -47.17 -21.21 20.27
N PRO A 283 -46.86 -22.29 19.53
CA PRO A 283 -47.03 -22.42 18.08
C PRO A 283 -47.94 -23.62 17.68
N GLY A 284 -48.28 -23.71 16.40
CA GLY A 284 -48.86 -24.89 15.74
C GLY A 284 -48.86 -24.63 14.23
N GLY A 285 -48.76 -25.58 13.31
CA GLY A 285 -48.85 -27.03 13.29
C GLY A 285 -49.03 -27.37 11.81
N GLY A 286 -48.32 -28.38 11.30
CA GLY A 286 -48.16 -28.63 9.86
C GLY A 286 -49.40 -29.14 9.12
N SER A 287 -49.23 -29.36 7.81
CA SER A 287 -49.90 -30.41 7.00
C SER A 287 -49.38 -30.37 5.55
N GLY A 288 -48.74 -31.45 5.10
CA GLY A 288 -48.93 -31.94 3.71
C GLY A 288 -50.31 -32.62 3.59
N PRO A 289 -50.73 -33.16 2.42
CA PRO A 289 -50.01 -34.25 1.77
C PRO A 289 -50.16 -34.32 0.22
N GLY A 290 -49.53 -35.36 -0.38
CA GLY A 290 -50.19 -36.19 -1.39
C GLY A 290 -49.68 -36.08 -2.83
N GLY A 291 -48.93 -37.11 -3.27
CA GLY A 291 -48.74 -37.42 -4.68
C GLY A 291 -49.76 -38.44 -5.18
N ASP A 292 -49.84 -38.62 -6.50
CA ASP A 292 -50.13 -39.91 -7.12
C ASP A 292 -49.66 -39.97 -8.60
N ALA A 293 -49.46 -41.21 -9.05
CA ALA A 293 -49.05 -41.75 -10.35
C ALA A 293 -49.77 -41.12 -11.56
N GLY A 294 -49.22 -41.05 -12.78
CA GLY A 294 -48.47 -42.06 -13.52
C GLY A 294 -49.42 -42.77 -14.49
N LEU A 295 -49.23 -42.62 -15.82
CA LEU A 295 -49.63 -43.58 -16.86
C LEU A 295 -48.99 -43.25 -18.21
N ARG A 296 -48.68 -44.33 -18.94
CA ARG A 296 -47.94 -44.42 -20.21
C ARG A 296 -48.89 -44.42 -21.42
N GLU A 297 -48.27 -44.22 -22.59
CA GLU A 297 -48.54 -44.75 -23.96
C GLU A 297 -48.31 -43.59 -24.97
N GLY A 298 -47.62 -43.70 -26.10
CA GLY A 298 -47.01 -44.82 -26.82
C GLY A 298 -47.06 -44.51 -28.33
N GLY A 299 -45.90 -44.45 -28.99
CA GLY A 299 -45.70 -45.08 -30.30
C GLY A 299 -45.75 -44.26 -31.62
N THR A 300 -44.63 -44.39 -32.37
CA THR A 300 -44.49 -44.53 -33.85
C THR A 300 -44.62 -43.26 -34.70
N GLY A 301 -43.86 -42.97 -35.76
CA GLY A 301 -42.73 -43.55 -36.53
C GLY A 301 -42.11 -42.36 -37.33
N ALA A 302 -41.16 -42.41 -38.24
CA ALA A 302 -40.48 -43.46 -39.00
C ALA A 302 -39.17 -42.88 -39.59
N SER A 303 -38.26 -43.78 -39.92
CA SER A 303 -36.98 -43.60 -40.61
C SER A 303 -37.13 -43.52 -42.13
N ASP A 304 -36.25 -42.76 -42.79
CA ASP A 304 -35.65 -42.97 -44.14
C ASP A 304 -34.63 -41.80 -44.32
N GLY A 305 -33.38 -41.90 -44.78
CA GLY A 305 -32.67 -42.91 -45.54
C GLY A 305 -32.32 -42.39 -46.94
N ALA A 306 -31.25 -41.58 -47.12
CA ALA A 306 -30.52 -41.41 -48.40
C ALA A 306 -29.28 -40.47 -48.28
N GLY A 307 -28.07 -41.01 -48.45
CA GLY A 307 -27.01 -40.35 -49.23
C GLY A 307 -27.22 -40.60 -50.73
N PRO A 308 -26.37 -40.13 -51.68
CA PRO A 308 -24.90 -40.06 -51.58
C PRO A 308 -24.27 -38.80 -52.27
N GLN A 309 -22.94 -38.65 -52.23
CA GLN A 309 -22.04 -38.59 -53.41
C GLN A 309 -20.65 -38.00 -53.10
N ASP A 310 -19.62 -38.76 -53.50
CA ASP A 310 -18.22 -38.37 -53.66
C ASP A 310 -18.00 -37.60 -54.96
N GLY A 311 -16.95 -36.75 -54.99
CA GLY A 311 -16.15 -36.54 -56.21
C GLY A 311 -15.65 -35.11 -56.49
N GLY A 312 -14.32 -34.95 -56.55
CA GLY A 312 -13.70 -34.25 -57.69
C GLY A 312 -12.93 -32.93 -57.45
N ALA A 313 -11.61 -33.03 -57.60
CA ALA A 313 -10.58 -31.99 -57.69
C ALA A 313 -10.77 -30.84 -58.71
N ALA A 314 -10.20 -29.65 -58.43
CA ALA A 314 -9.28 -28.87 -59.28
C ALA A 314 -9.04 -27.42 -58.73
N GLY A 315 -7.79 -26.97 -58.62
CA GLY A 315 -7.40 -25.57 -58.32
C GLY A 315 -7.33 -24.68 -59.57
N PRO A 316 -6.45 -23.66 -59.67
CA PRO A 316 -5.88 -22.75 -58.65
C PRO A 316 -6.14 -21.25 -58.99
N GLY A 317 -5.99 -20.35 -58.02
CA GLY A 317 -6.08 -18.89 -58.26
C GLY A 317 -5.10 -18.13 -57.38
N GLY A 318 -3.97 -17.72 -57.96
CA GLY A 318 -2.87 -17.04 -57.26
C GLY A 318 -2.97 -15.50 -57.22
N ARG A 319 -1.83 -14.91 -56.82
CA ARG A 319 -1.51 -13.50 -56.48
C ARG A 319 -1.79 -13.20 -55.01
N GLY A 320 -0.83 -12.89 -54.15
CA GLY A 320 0.53 -12.37 -54.33
C GLY A 320 0.67 -11.18 -53.38
N GLY A 321 1.74 -11.11 -52.59
CA GLY A 321 2.11 -9.87 -51.90
C GLY A 321 2.68 -10.01 -50.50
N ALA A 322 3.96 -9.63 -50.40
CA ALA A 322 4.62 -9.01 -49.25
C ALA A 322 4.88 -9.85 -48.00
N VAL A 323 6.07 -10.45 -48.00
CA VAL A 323 6.89 -10.63 -46.80
C VAL A 323 7.12 -9.24 -46.18
N GLY A 324 6.45 -8.98 -45.07
CA GLY A 324 6.65 -7.83 -44.19
C GLY A 324 7.17 -8.33 -42.86
N ASP A 325 8.49 -8.44 -42.78
CA ASP A 325 9.24 -8.66 -41.55
C ASP A 325 9.07 -7.43 -40.62
N ARG A 326 8.51 -7.65 -39.43
CA ARG A 326 8.66 -6.88 -38.17
C ARG A 326 7.57 -7.27 -37.18
N ALA A 327 7.81 -8.37 -36.47
CA ALA A 327 7.29 -8.55 -35.12
C ALA A 327 8.50 -8.66 -34.20
N GLY A 328 8.83 -7.54 -33.54
CA GLY A 328 9.79 -7.54 -32.44
C GLY A 328 9.23 -8.39 -31.31
N GLY A 329 9.65 -9.66 -31.28
CA GLY A 329 9.45 -10.54 -30.15
C GLY A 329 10.13 -9.92 -28.94
N ARG A 330 9.33 -9.53 -27.95
CA ARG A 330 9.82 -9.45 -26.57
C ARG A 330 10.20 -10.88 -26.19
N GLU A 331 11.49 -11.16 -26.27
CA GLU A 331 12.09 -12.40 -25.78
C GLU A 331 11.63 -12.63 -24.35
N GLY A 332 11.03 -13.80 -24.12
CA GLY A 332 10.75 -14.28 -22.78
C GLY A 332 12.04 -14.28 -21.98
N GLY A 333 12.04 -13.54 -20.86
CA GLY A 333 13.16 -13.50 -19.94
C GLY A 333 13.59 -14.92 -19.60
N LEU A 334 14.80 -15.27 -20.03
CA LEU A 334 15.48 -16.51 -19.66
C LEU A 334 15.47 -16.60 -18.14
N ALA A 335 14.80 -17.62 -17.60
CA ALA A 335 14.81 -17.94 -16.19
C ALA A 335 16.26 -18.01 -15.71
N ARG A 336 16.61 -17.17 -14.72
CA ARG A 336 17.90 -17.28 -14.02
C ARG A 336 17.97 -18.68 -13.38
N PRO A 337 19.16 -19.33 -13.33
CA PRO A 337 19.31 -20.63 -12.67
C PRO A 337 18.77 -20.58 -11.24
N GLY A 338 18.04 -21.64 -10.88
CA GLY A 338 16.93 -21.64 -9.93
C GLY A 338 17.21 -21.00 -8.57
N VAL A 339 16.48 -19.92 -8.29
CA VAL A 339 16.33 -19.42 -6.93
C VAL A 339 15.53 -20.47 -6.14
N GLU A 340 16.12 -20.98 -5.07
CA GLU A 340 15.47 -22.00 -4.25
C GLU A 340 14.21 -21.44 -3.60
N VAL A 341 13.07 -22.02 -3.95
CA VAL A 341 11.77 -21.69 -3.35
C VAL A 341 11.77 -22.20 -1.91
N PRO A 342 11.35 -21.40 -0.93
CA PRO A 342 11.30 -21.85 0.46
C PRO A 342 10.42 -23.09 0.61
N ALA A 343 10.90 -24.09 1.36
CA ALA A 343 10.18 -25.34 1.58
C ALA A 343 8.74 -25.12 2.11
N GLY A 344 8.53 -24.11 2.96
CA GLY A 344 7.19 -23.73 3.42
C GLY A 344 6.25 -23.25 2.30
N MET A 345 6.77 -22.52 1.31
CA MET A 345 5.98 -22.09 0.14
C MET A 345 5.66 -23.27 -0.79
N GLU A 346 6.61 -24.18 -1.01
CA GLU A 346 6.34 -25.39 -1.81
C GLU A 346 5.26 -26.26 -1.15
N SER A 347 5.35 -26.42 0.18
CA SER A 347 4.36 -27.17 0.97
C SER A 347 2.98 -26.50 0.96
N ALA A 348 2.91 -25.17 1.06
CA ALA A 348 1.66 -24.41 0.99
C ALA A 348 0.98 -24.55 -0.38
N ALA A 349 1.74 -24.51 -1.47
CA ALA A 349 1.21 -24.72 -2.80
C ALA A 349 0.79 -26.19 -3.04
N GLY A 350 1.51 -27.16 -2.46
CA GLY A 350 1.10 -28.56 -2.47
C GLY A 350 -0.28 -28.77 -1.79
N LEU A 351 -0.50 -28.11 -0.65
CA LEU A 351 -1.80 -28.15 0.02
C LEU A 351 -2.91 -27.44 -0.79
N ALA A 352 -2.59 -26.35 -1.50
CA ALA A 352 -3.52 -25.69 -2.41
C ALA A 352 -3.93 -26.61 -3.58
N THR A 353 -2.99 -27.38 -4.14
CA THR A 353 -3.28 -28.42 -5.15
C THR A 353 -4.26 -29.46 -4.61
N GLU A 354 -4.05 -29.95 -3.39
CA GLU A 354 -4.94 -30.93 -2.76
C GLU A 354 -6.35 -30.36 -2.54
N LEU A 355 -6.44 -29.14 -2.04
CA LEU A 355 -7.70 -28.41 -1.87
C LEU A 355 -8.43 -28.16 -3.19
N LEU A 356 -7.72 -27.83 -4.27
CA LEU A 356 -8.32 -27.67 -5.60
C LEU A 356 -8.82 -29.01 -6.16
N ALA A 357 -8.09 -30.10 -5.89
CA ALA A 357 -8.48 -31.43 -6.36
C ALA A 357 -9.78 -31.91 -5.70
N GLU A 358 -9.88 -31.72 -4.38
CA GLU A 358 -11.01 -32.16 -3.56
C GLU A 358 -12.19 -31.16 -3.60
N GLY A 359 -11.89 -29.86 -3.63
CA GLY A 359 -12.87 -28.77 -3.62
C GLY A 359 -13.36 -28.38 -2.23
N ALA A 360 -13.88 -27.15 -2.11
CA ALA A 360 -14.45 -26.64 -0.86
C ALA A 360 -15.60 -27.51 -0.33
N MET A 361 -16.42 -28.09 -1.23
CA MET A 361 -17.53 -28.98 -0.88
C MET A 361 -17.10 -30.23 -0.11
N HIS A 362 -15.89 -30.71 -0.36
CA HIS A 362 -15.38 -31.98 0.18
C HIS A 362 -14.19 -31.78 1.13
N ALA A 363 -13.82 -30.52 1.41
CA ALA A 363 -12.77 -30.16 2.36
C ALA A 363 -13.19 -30.49 3.80
N GLY A 364 -12.89 -31.72 4.24
CA GLY A 364 -13.20 -32.20 5.58
C GLY A 364 -12.34 -31.59 6.70
N PRO A 365 -12.64 -31.91 7.97
CA PRO A 365 -11.93 -31.36 9.14
C PRO A 365 -10.43 -31.68 9.17
N VAL A 366 -10.00 -32.76 8.52
CA VAL A 366 -8.59 -33.13 8.37
C VAL A 366 -7.83 -32.10 7.54
N LEU A 367 -8.37 -31.72 6.38
CA LEU A 367 -7.80 -30.69 5.51
C LEU A 367 -7.81 -29.32 6.20
N GLY A 368 -8.89 -28.98 6.90
CA GLY A 368 -8.95 -27.75 7.72
C GLY A 368 -7.88 -27.72 8.83
N ALA A 369 -7.60 -28.85 9.48
CA ALA A 369 -6.54 -28.95 10.48
C ALA A 369 -5.13 -28.87 9.86
N ALA A 370 -4.92 -29.47 8.69
CA ALA A 370 -3.68 -29.37 7.92
C ALA A 370 -3.40 -27.92 7.50
N LEU A 371 -4.42 -27.21 7.02
CA LEU A 371 -4.33 -25.81 6.60
C LEU A 371 -3.97 -24.88 7.77
N ARG A 372 -4.62 -25.02 8.93
CA ARG A 372 -4.27 -24.28 10.15
C ARG A 372 -2.86 -24.56 10.64
N ARG A 373 -2.36 -25.79 10.48
CA ARG A 373 -0.96 -26.14 10.80
C ARG A 373 0.00 -25.46 9.82
N MET A 374 -0.29 -25.52 8.53
CA MET A 374 0.54 -24.92 7.49
C MET A 374 0.64 -23.40 7.67
N CYS A 375 -0.48 -22.73 7.97
CA CYS A 375 -0.51 -21.30 8.29
C CYS A 375 0.52 -20.93 9.39
N ARG A 376 0.54 -21.67 10.51
CA ARG A 376 1.53 -21.46 11.58
C ARG A 376 2.96 -21.71 11.12
N THR A 377 3.21 -22.84 10.46
CA THR A 377 4.57 -23.21 9.99
C THR A 377 5.14 -22.17 9.03
N VAL A 378 4.33 -21.69 8.09
CA VAL A 378 4.72 -20.69 7.09
C VAL A 378 4.92 -19.32 7.74
N GLY A 379 4.08 -18.95 8.71
CA GLY A 379 4.24 -17.73 9.51
C GLY A 379 5.51 -17.72 10.38
N GLU A 380 5.84 -18.85 11.01
CA GLU A 380 7.08 -19.03 11.79
C GLU A 380 8.34 -18.90 10.92
N GLN A 381 8.25 -19.23 9.62
CA GLN A 381 9.32 -19.03 8.64
C GLN A 381 9.41 -17.61 8.08
N GLY A 382 8.55 -16.68 8.55
CA GLY A 382 8.52 -15.30 8.07
C GLY A 382 7.90 -15.13 6.68
N LEU A 383 7.16 -16.14 6.19
CA LEU A 383 6.44 -16.10 4.91
C LEU A 383 5.04 -15.54 5.14
N HIS A 384 4.94 -14.25 5.49
CA HIS A 384 3.69 -13.64 5.96
C HIS A 384 2.58 -13.58 4.92
N TRP A 385 2.90 -13.39 3.63
CA TRP A 385 1.85 -13.32 2.60
C TRP A 385 1.22 -14.68 2.31
N PRO A 386 2.01 -15.77 2.12
CA PRO A 386 1.44 -17.11 2.03
C PRO A 386 0.68 -17.50 3.31
N ALA A 387 1.17 -17.14 4.51
CA ALA A 387 0.44 -17.40 5.76
C ALA A 387 -0.93 -16.71 5.77
N GLY A 388 -1.01 -15.44 5.36
CA GLY A 388 -2.27 -14.71 5.25
C GLY A 388 -3.23 -15.32 4.21
N ALA A 389 -2.73 -15.76 3.06
CA ALA A 389 -3.58 -16.45 2.07
C ALA A 389 -4.13 -17.79 2.61
N LEU A 390 -3.34 -18.54 3.39
CA LEU A 390 -3.79 -19.75 4.07
C LEU A 390 -4.82 -19.44 5.17
N GLU A 391 -4.65 -18.35 5.91
CA GLU A 391 -5.61 -17.89 6.92
C GLU A 391 -6.96 -17.55 6.29
N ASP A 392 -6.97 -16.81 5.17
CA ASP A 392 -8.21 -16.50 4.44
C ASP A 392 -8.87 -17.78 3.87
N LEU A 393 -8.09 -18.77 3.42
CA LEU A 393 -8.64 -20.07 3.00
C LEU A 393 -9.31 -20.80 4.17
N VAL A 394 -8.74 -20.73 5.38
CA VAL A 394 -9.37 -21.28 6.59
C VAL A 394 -10.69 -20.55 6.84
N GLU A 395 -10.71 -19.22 6.79
CA GLU A 395 -11.94 -18.43 6.98
C GLU A 395 -13.02 -18.82 5.94
N GLN A 396 -12.65 -19.04 4.67
CA GLN A 396 -13.59 -19.50 3.63
C GLN A 396 -14.15 -20.90 3.91
N LEU A 397 -13.30 -21.86 4.29
CA LEU A 397 -13.76 -23.22 4.60
C LEU A 397 -14.62 -23.28 5.85
N ASP A 398 -14.24 -22.56 6.91
CA ASP A 398 -15.04 -22.46 8.14
C ASP A 398 -16.39 -21.79 7.86
N ALA A 399 -16.42 -20.72 7.04
CA ALA A 399 -17.66 -20.08 6.60
C ALA A 399 -18.55 -21.03 5.79
N TYR A 400 -17.98 -21.80 4.87
CA TYR A 400 -18.74 -22.80 4.11
C TYR A 400 -19.32 -23.88 5.01
N ALA A 401 -18.53 -24.43 5.93
CA ALA A 401 -18.97 -25.44 6.89
C ALA A 401 -20.10 -24.93 7.81
N ALA A 402 -20.03 -23.66 8.21
CA ALA A 402 -21.06 -22.98 8.99
C ALA A 402 -22.27 -22.51 8.17
N ARG A 403 -22.25 -22.67 6.83
CA ARG A 403 -23.23 -22.10 5.90
C ARG A 403 -23.38 -20.58 6.03
N GLY A 404 -22.28 -19.92 6.40
CA GLY A 404 -22.21 -18.47 6.57
C GLY A 404 -22.08 -17.74 5.24
N ALA A 405 -22.63 -16.52 5.19
CA ALA A 405 -22.62 -15.68 3.98
C ALA A 405 -21.24 -15.17 3.55
N ARG A 406 -20.15 -15.45 4.30
CA ARG A 406 -18.78 -15.05 3.94
C ARG A 406 -18.14 -15.94 2.89
N TYR A 407 -18.69 -17.12 2.67
CA TYR A 407 -18.15 -18.01 1.66
C TYR A 407 -18.44 -17.46 0.26
N SER A 408 -17.39 -17.28 -0.55
CA SER A 408 -17.45 -17.00 -1.98
C SER A 408 -16.58 -17.99 -2.73
N ALA A 409 -17.15 -18.66 -3.73
CA ALA A 409 -16.41 -19.58 -4.58
C ALA A 409 -15.32 -18.84 -5.37
N GLU A 410 -15.60 -17.61 -5.81
CA GLU A 410 -14.68 -16.75 -6.52
C GLU A 410 -13.48 -16.38 -5.64
N HIS A 411 -13.73 -15.95 -4.40
CA HIS A 411 -12.65 -15.63 -3.47
C HIS A 411 -11.83 -16.86 -3.11
N TYR A 412 -12.48 -18.01 -2.88
CA TYR A 412 -11.78 -19.27 -2.66
C TYR A 412 -10.87 -19.67 -3.82
N ALA A 413 -11.36 -19.56 -5.07
CA ALA A 413 -10.57 -19.83 -6.27
C ALA A 413 -9.40 -18.86 -6.45
N GLU A 414 -9.61 -17.59 -6.13
CA GLU A 414 -8.56 -16.57 -6.14
C GLU A 414 -7.43 -16.91 -5.15
N LEU A 415 -7.76 -17.28 -3.91
CA LEU A 415 -6.78 -17.61 -2.87
C LEU A 415 -5.93 -18.83 -3.24
N LEU A 416 -6.53 -19.87 -3.82
CA LEU A 416 -5.78 -21.03 -4.35
C LEU A 416 -4.81 -20.60 -5.45
N THR A 417 -5.28 -19.75 -6.35
CA THR A 417 -4.49 -19.22 -7.47
C THR A 417 -3.34 -18.35 -6.98
N GLU A 418 -3.56 -17.57 -5.93
CA GLU A 418 -2.56 -16.71 -5.30
C GLU A 418 -1.36 -17.50 -4.77
N LEU A 419 -1.60 -18.60 -4.05
CA LEU A 419 -0.52 -19.46 -3.54
C LEU A 419 0.34 -20.01 -4.67
N HIS A 420 -0.28 -20.45 -5.77
CA HIS A 420 0.47 -20.88 -6.96
C HIS A 420 1.20 -19.73 -7.65
N ALA A 421 0.60 -18.54 -7.73
CA ALA A 421 1.21 -17.34 -8.31
C ALA A 421 2.50 -16.96 -7.56
N ARG A 422 2.44 -16.89 -6.22
CA ARG A 422 3.58 -16.55 -5.37
C ARG A 422 4.71 -17.57 -5.50
N ARG A 423 4.40 -18.86 -5.55
CA ARG A 423 5.40 -19.91 -5.80
C ARG A 423 6.11 -19.73 -7.13
N ARG A 424 5.35 -19.51 -8.22
CA ARG A 424 5.92 -19.29 -9.56
C ARG A 424 6.78 -18.04 -9.61
N ALA A 425 6.34 -16.95 -8.99
CA ALA A 425 7.10 -15.70 -8.94
C ALA A 425 8.38 -15.82 -8.08
N ALA A 426 8.33 -16.57 -6.98
CA ALA A 426 9.51 -16.86 -6.16
C ALA A 426 10.53 -17.70 -6.94
N ALA A 427 10.08 -18.72 -7.68
CA ALA A 427 10.94 -19.55 -8.54
C ALA A 427 11.57 -18.75 -9.69
N ALA A 428 10.86 -17.74 -10.20
CA ALA A 428 11.36 -16.82 -11.22
C ALA A 428 12.36 -15.77 -10.68
N GLY A 429 12.65 -15.77 -9.38
CA GLY A 429 13.62 -14.86 -8.76
C GLY A 429 13.12 -13.45 -8.49
N GLY A 430 11.80 -13.25 -8.34
CA GLY A 430 11.27 -11.96 -7.91
C GLY A 430 11.61 -11.64 -6.44
N LEU A 431 11.40 -10.38 -6.05
CA LEU A 431 11.67 -9.88 -4.69
C LEU A 431 10.85 -10.66 -3.64
N ARG A 432 11.56 -11.35 -2.73
CA ARG A 432 10.98 -12.22 -1.71
C ARG A 432 10.19 -11.43 -0.68
N SER A 433 10.58 -10.21 -0.34
CA SER A 433 9.76 -9.37 0.54
C SER A 433 8.41 -9.00 -0.07
N GLN A 434 8.36 -8.76 -1.38
CA GLN A 434 7.12 -8.44 -2.07
C GLN A 434 6.24 -9.69 -2.27
N ILE A 435 6.84 -10.80 -2.69
CA ILE A 435 6.12 -12.01 -3.07
C ILE A 435 5.79 -12.89 -1.87
N LEU A 436 6.67 -12.96 -0.87
CA LEU A 436 6.53 -13.88 0.26
C LEU A 436 6.40 -13.19 1.62
N GLY A 437 6.81 -11.92 1.73
CA GLY A 437 6.81 -11.17 2.98
C GLY A 437 8.06 -11.40 3.83
N GLY A 438 9.10 -12.01 3.25
CA GLY A 438 10.37 -12.23 3.93
C GLY A 438 11.01 -10.90 4.36
N GLY A 439 11.54 -10.85 5.59
CA GLY A 439 12.20 -9.67 6.15
C GLY A 439 11.31 -8.76 7.02
N GLU A 440 9.99 -8.95 7.01
CA GLU A 440 9.07 -8.23 7.89
C GLU A 440 8.94 -8.95 9.25
N PRO A 441 9.01 -8.26 10.41
CA PRO A 441 8.69 -8.88 11.69
C PRO A 441 7.19 -9.18 11.78
N GLY A 442 6.82 -10.37 12.28
CA GLY A 442 5.41 -10.77 12.41
C GLY A 442 4.58 -9.81 13.29
N ARG A 443 5.20 -9.21 14.33
CA ARG A 443 4.60 -8.15 15.13
C ARG A 443 5.68 -7.17 15.61
N THR A 444 5.53 -5.90 15.26
CA THR A 444 6.44 -4.81 15.63
C THR A 444 5.76 -3.89 16.66
N PRO A 445 6.31 -3.72 17.87
CA PRO A 445 5.86 -2.70 18.79
C PRO A 445 6.07 -1.29 18.22
N LEU A 446 5.03 -0.46 18.26
CA LEU A 446 5.08 0.95 17.89
C LEU A 446 5.07 1.80 19.17
N ARG A 447 6.20 2.48 19.45
CA ARG A 447 6.33 3.35 20.62
C ARG A 447 6.13 4.82 20.20
N ARG A 448 5.18 5.51 20.84
CA ARG A 448 4.83 6.93 20.58
C ARG A 448 4.44 7.21 19.13
N VAL A 449 3.59 6.36 18.57
CA VAL A 449 3.13 6.49 17.19
C VAL A 449 2.16 7.67 17.06
N ARG A 450 2.30 8.46 15.99
CA ARG A 450 1.34 9.49 15.58
C ARG A 450 0.63 9.04 14.31
N LEU A 451 -0.65 8.79 14.45
CA LEU A 451 -1.51 8.26 13.41
C LEU A 451 -2.58 9.29 13.05
N VAL A 452 -2.78 9.54 11.76
CA VAL A 452 -3.81 10.43 11.22
C VAL A 452 -4.90 9.55 10.64
N SER A 453 -6.11 9.61 11.18
CA SER A 453 -7.23 8.82 10.65
C SER A 453 -7.57 9.26 9.23
N LEU A 454 -7.81 8.28 8.36
CA LEU A 454 -8.23 8.43 6.98
C LEU A 454 -9.71 8.07 6.79
N GLY A 455 -10.43 7.75 7.87
CA GLY A 455 -11.83 7.34 7.83
C GLY A 455 -12.05 5.88 8.22
N CYS A 456 -13.26 5.40 7.95
CA CYS A 456 -13.73 4.08 8.36
C CYS A 456 -14.50 3.40 7.23
N ARG A 457 -14.30 2.08 7.07
CA ARG A 457 -15.16 1.21 6.28
C ARG A 457 -15.90 0.27 7.22
N VAL A 458 -17.21 0.17 7.06
CA VAL A 458 -18.05 -0.80 7.76
C VAL A 458 -18.46 -1.89 6.77
N GLY A 459 -18.36 -3.14 7.22
CA GLY A 459 -18.76 -4.32 6.50
C GLY A 459 -19.35 -5.36 7.44
N GLY A 460 -19.64 -6.53 6.92
CA GLY A 460 -20.08 -7.66 7.73
C GLY A 460 -21.09 -8.54 7.02
N THR A 461 -21.58 -9.52 7.76
CA THR A 461 -22.64 -10.44 7.35
C THR A 461 -23.86 -10.24 8.21
N VAL A 462 -24.95 -10.97 7.98
CA VAL A 462 -26.14 -10.92 8.85
C VAL A 462 -25.78 -11.09 10.34
N ASP A 463 -24.82 -11.99 10.64
CA ASP A 463 -24.45 -12.35 12.02
C ASP A 463 -23.19 -11.64 12.56
N GLU A 464 -22.54 -10.76 11.80
CA GLU A 464 -21.34 -10.03 12.26
C GLU A 464 -21.27 -8.62 11.65
N ARG A 465 -20.73 -7.65 12.40
CA ARG A 465 -20.25 -6.38 11.86
C ARG A 465 -18.74 -6.24 12.04
N VAL A 466 -18.11 -5.69 11.02
CA VAL A 466 -16.69 -5.33 11.01
C VAL A 466 -16.57 -3.83 10.75
N ALA A 467 -15.77 -3.14 11.56
CA ALA A 467 -15.31 -1.79 11.26
C ALA A 467 -13.80 -1.79 11.08
N GLU A 468 -13.35 -1.16 10.01
CA GLU A 468 -11.95 -0.96 9.67
C GLU A 468 -11.64 0.53 9.65
N VAL A 469 -10.84 0.98 10.62
CA VAL A 469 -10.37 2.36 10.67
C VAL A 469 -8.98 2.44 10.07
N PHE A 470 -8.81 3.29 9.07
CA PHE A 470 -7.57 3.47 8.34
C PHE A 470 -6.78 4.63 8.94
N PHE A 471 -5.49 4.46 9.14
CA PHE A 471 -4.60 5.49 9.68
C PHE A 471 -3.36 5.65 8.82
N ALA A 472 -3.00 6.86 8.45
CA ALA A 472 -1.66 7.17 7.94
C ALA A 472 -0.72 7.47 9.10
N HIS A 473 0.47 6.89 9.09
CA HIS A 473 1.54 7.32 9.97
C HIS A 473 2.07 8.69 9.52
N ALA A 474 2.13 9.65 10.44
CA ALA A 474 2.37 11.05 10.08
C ALA A 474 3.78 11.34 9.52
N GLY A 475 4.75 10.45 9.77
CA GLY A 475 6.16 10.66 9.40
C GLY A 475 6.57 10.11 8.03
N ASP A 476 6.00 8.97 7.64
CA ASP A 476 6.36 8.21 6.44
C ASP A 476 5.15 7.96 5.51
N GLY A 477 3.92 8.21 5.97
CA GLY A 477 2.71 7.96 5.19
C GLY A 477 2.27 6.50 5.17
N THR A 478 2.89 5.61 5.97
CA THR A 478 2.50 4.20 6.03
C THR A 478 1.05 4.08 6.48
N VAL A 479 0.19 3.47 5.65
CA VAL A 479 -1.21 3.22 6.01
C VAL A 479 -1.34 1.95 6.85
N LEU A 480 -2.06 2.06 7.95
CA LEU A 480 -2.32 1.04 8.96
C LEU A 480 -3.82 0.85 9.14
N VAL A 481 -4.25 -0.36 9.50
CA VAL A 481 -5.67 -0.67 9.69
C VAL A 481 -5.93 -1.15 11.11
N LEU A 482 -6.86 -0.51 11.81
CA LEU A 482 -7.45 -1.04 13.03
C LEU A 482 -8.77 -1.73 12.68
N ARG A 483 -8.79 -3.06 12.80
CA ARG A 483 -9.98 -3.88 12.55
C ARG A 483 -10.67 -4.22 13.87
N ARG A 484 -12.00 -4.02 13.92
CA ARG A 484 -12.84 -4.43 15.04
C ARG A 484 -14.04 -5.22 14.55
N ARG A 485 -14.28 -6.39 15.15
CA ARG A 485 -15.40 -7.28 14.85
C ARG A 485 -16.38 -7.31 16.04
N TRP A 486 -17.67 -7.43 15.74
CA TRP A 486 -18.74 -7.64 16.71
C TRP A 486 -19.76 -8.66 16.17
N ASP A 487 -20.16 -9.60 17.00
CA ASP A 487 -21.28 -10.49 16.69
C ASP A 487 -22.60 -9.69 16.67
N VAL A 488 -23.48 -10.03 15.73
CA VAL A 488 -24.79 -9.41 15.56
C VAL A 488 -25.86 -10.40 16.02
N PRO A 489 -26.60 -10.08 17.10
CA PRO A 489 -27.76 -10.87 17.50
C PRO A 489 -28.84 -10.94 16.40
N PRO A 490 -29.56 -12.06 16.25
CA PRO A 490 -30.55 -12.26 15.18
C PRO A 490 -31.64 -11.17 15.06
N ASP A 491 -32.02 -10.56 16.19
CA ASP A 491 -33.08 -9.56 16.27
C ASP A 491 -32.58 -8.11 16.07
N THR A 492 -31.31 -7.93 15.72
CA THR A 492 -30.69 -6.61 15.57
C THR A 492 -29.93 -6.50 14.26
N GLN A 493 -29.95 -5.32 13.65
CA GLN A 493 -29.15 -5.03 12.46
C GLN A 493 -28.42 -3.71 12.68
N PRO A 494 -27.38 -3.68 13.53
CA PRO A 494 -26.68 -2.43 13.81
C PRO A 494 -26.08 -1.87 12.51
N THR A 495 -26.41 -0.62 12.24
CA THR A 495 -25.87 0.18 11.15
C THR A 495 -24.49 0.71 11.51
N GLY A 496 -23.73 1.19 10.53
CA GLY A 496 -22.46 1.88 10.78
C GLY A 496 -22.64 3.10 11.69
N HIS A 497 -23.78 3.80 11.61
CA HIS A 497 -24.14 4.87 12.54
C HIS A 497 -24.25 4.37 14.00
N ASP A 498 -24.92 3.23 14.22
CA ASP A 498 -25.01 2.61 15.55
C ASP A 498 -23.63 2.19 16.10
N LEU A 499 -22.74 1.73 15.21
CA LEU A 499 -21.37 1.38 15.56
C LEU A 499 -20.53 2.62 15.90
N ALA A 500 -20.84 3.80 15.36
CA ALA A 500 -20.07 5.03 15.59
C ALA A 500 -19.97 5.39 17.09
N GLY A 501 -21.01 5.08 17.87
CA GLY A 501 -21.02 5.29 19.33
C GLY A 501 -20.25 4.23 20.14
N ARG A 502 -19.91 3.08 19.56
CA ARG A 502 -19.25 1.97 20.28
C ARG A 502 -17.81 2.32 20.64
N ARG A 503 -17.37 1.87 21.81
CA ARG A 503 -16.01 2.13 22.28
C ARG A 503 -14.98 1.23 21.60
N VAL A 504 -13.95 1.84 21.01
CA VAL A 504 -12.79 1.21 20.38
C VAL A 504 -11.53 1.97 20.84
N ALA A 505 -10.54 1.24 21.36
CA ALA A 505 -9.27 1.81 21.86
C ALA A 505 -9.45 2.97 22.87
N GLY A 506 -10.50 2.94 23.69
CA GLY A 506 -10.78 3.93 24.73
C GLY A 506 -11.59 5.15 24.32
N THR A 507 -11.93 5.31 23.03
CA THR A 507 -12.80 6.38 22.49
C THR A 507 -13.96 5.79 21.67
N SER A 508 -14.87 6.60 21.13
CA SER A 508 -15.91 6.12 20.20
C SER A 508 -15.33 5.85 18.81
N LEU A 509 -15.91 4.89 18.07
CA LEU A 509 -15.52 4.59 16.69
C LEU A 509 -15.62 5.83 15.78
N GLY A 510 -16.69 6.62 15.93
CA GLY A 510 -16.90 7.85 15.18
C GLY A 510 -15.79 8.87 15.43
N ALA A 511 -15.42 9.10 16.70
CA ALA A 511 -14.31 10.00 17.03
C ALA A 511 -12.97 9.47 16.48
N LEU A 512 -12.75 8.15 16.54
CA LEU A 512 -11.53 7.53 16.04
C LEU A 512 -11.40 7.64 14.51
N ALA A 513 -12.51 7.59 13.77
CA ALA A 513 -12.55 7.69 12.32
C ALA A 513 -12.21 9.10 11.78
N VAL A 514 -12.22 10.12 12.62
CA VAL A 514 -11.92 11.52 12.24
C VAL A 514 -10.88 12.18 13.15
N ALA A 515 -9.94 11.39 13.70
CA ALA A 515 -8.94 11.90 14.63
C ALA A 515 -7.47 11.63 14.29
N ASN A 516 -6.61 12.54 14.76
CA ASN A 516 -5.22 12.30 15.06
C ASN A 516 -5.11 11.52 16.37
N LEU A 517 -4.50 10.34 16.30
CA LEU A 517 -4.30 9.39 17.38
C LEU A 517 -2.81 9.35 17.76
N VAL A 518 -2.51 9.65 19.02
CA VAL A 518 -1.16 9.44 19.59
C VAL A 518 -1.24 8.30 20.59
N SER A 519 -0.47 7.24 20.37
CA SER A 519 -0.45 6.08 21.26
C SER A 519 0.97 5.68 21.66
N GLU A 520 1.16 5.41 22.96
CA GLU A 520 2.43 4.93 23.51
C GLU A 520 2.55 3.40 23.51
N SER A 521 1.46 2.68 23.23
CA SER A 521 1.39 1.21 23.27
C SER A 521 0.57 0.66 22.10
N ALA A 522 1.09 0.81 20.89
CA ALA A 522 0.56 0.16 19.70
C ALA A 522 1.52 -0.94 19.23
N SER A 523 1.01 -1.86 18.43
CA SER A 523 1.83 -2.84 17.72
C SER A 523 1.24 -3.07 16.35
N ARG A 524 2.09 -3.33 15.36
CA ARG A 524 1.73 -3.52 13.96
C ARG A 524 2.09 -4.94 13.52
N SER A 525 1.21 -5.62 12.79
CA SER A 525 1.55 -6.87 12.10
C SER A 525 2.36 -6.61 10.82
N ALA A 526 2.91 -7.66 10.22
CA ALA A 526 3.49 -7.58 8.86
C ALA A 526 2.45 -7.11 7.82
N SER A 527 1.18 -7.48 7.98
CA SER A 527 0.05 -7.05 7.15
C SER A 527 -0.47 -5.64 7.46
N ARG A 528 0.27 -4.83 8.23
CA ARG A 528 -0.09 -3.46 8.64
C ARG A 528 -1.38 -3.32 9.46
N VAL A 529 -1.84 -4.40 10.09
CA VAL A 529 -2.91 -4.34 11.08
C VAL A 529 -2.35 -3.81 12.39
N VAL A 530 -2.99 -2.79 12.96
CA VAL A 530 -2.60 -2.19 14.23
C VAL A 530 -3.46 -2.69 15.37
N HIS A 531 -2.78 -3.16 16.40
CA HIS A 531 -3.37 -3.48 17.69
C HIS A 531 -2.96 -2.42 18.71
N ILE A 532 -3.94 -1.71 19.26
CA ILE A 532 -3.75 -0.78 20.36
C ILE A 532 -4.08 -1.53 21.64
N ALA A 533 -3.07 -1.72 22.50
CA ALA A 533 -3.28 -2.43 23.76
C ALA A 533 -4.10 -1.55 24.74
N PRO A 534 -5.15 -2.09 25.39
CA PRO A 534 -5.86 -1.38 26.43
C PRO A 534 -5.00 -1.34 27.69
N GLY A 535 -4.28 -0.24 27.92
CA GLY A 535 -3.41 -0.06 29.10
C GLY A 535 -3.91 1.05 30.02
N ARG A 536 -3.94 0.83 31.34
CA ARG A 536 -4.19 1.89 32.34
C ARG A 536 -3.07 2.95 32.41
N VAL A 537 -1.89 2.64 31.88
CA VAL A 537 -0.67 3.46 31.93
C VAL A 537 -0.38 4.14 30.59
N ALA A 538 -0.86 3.58 29.48
CA ALA A 538 -0.59 4.11 28.15
C ALA A 538 -1.57 5.24 27.80
N ARG A 539 -1.07 6.45 27.60
CA ARG A 539 -1.92 7.60 27.22
C ARG A 539 -2.22 7.50 25.74
N THR A 540 -3.47 7.19 25.40
CA THR A 540 -4.00 7.36 24.05
C THR A 540 -4.69 8.71 23.99
N THR A 541 -4.18 9.63 23.17
CA THR A 541 -4.76 10.96 23.00
C THR A 541 -5.35 11.07 21.60
N VAL A 542 -6.57 11.59 21.52
CA VAL A 542 -7.35 11.71 20.29
C VAL A 542 -7.66 13.19 20.12
N THR A 543 -7.30 13.75 18.96
CA THR A 543 -7.61 15.14 18.59
C THR A 543 -8.20 15.17 17.18
N PRO A 544 -9.08 16.11 16.80
CA PRO A 544 -9.65 16.15 15.45
C PRO A 544 -8.57 16.21 14.36
N VAL A 545 -8.84 15.62 13.19
CA VAL A 545 -7.92 15.61 12.03
C VAL A 545 -7.54 17.04 11.60
N GLY A 546 -8.51 17.96 11.51
CA GLY A 546 -8.27 19.32 11.02
C GLY A 546 -7.64 19.32 9.62
N ASP A 547 -6.59 20.11 9.42
CA ASP A 547 -5.86 20.15 8.14
C ASP A 547 -4.77 19.07 8.01
N ALA A 548 -4.72 18.06 8.88
CA ALA A 548 -3.61 17.10 8.94
C ALA A 548 -3.41 16.33 7.62
N TRP A 549 -4.48 16.07 6.86
CA TRP A 549 -4.39 15.38 5.57
C TRP A 549 -3.47 16.12 4.58
N SER A 550 -3.56 17.45 4.50
CA SER A 550 -2.73 18.26 3.59
C SER A 550 -1.21 18.16 3.83
N ARG A 551 -0.82 17.70 5.03
CA ARG A 551 0.58 17.59 5.48
C ARG A 551 1.10 16.16 5.44
N LEU A 552 0.30 15.22 4.95
CA LEU A 552 0.75 13.84 4.85
C LEU A 552 1.86 13.69 3.79
N PRO A 553 2.81 12.77 4.00
CA PRO A 553 3.89 12.51 3.04
C PRO A 553 3.42 12.06 1.65
N ALA A 554 4.28 12.26 0.65
CA ALA A 554 4.01 11.93 -0.76
C ALA A 554 3.57 10.46 -1.03
N PRO A 555 4.05 9.43 -0.29
CA PRO A 555 3.61 8.05 -0.54
C PRO A 555 2.10 7.80 -0.36
N VAL A 556 1.42 8.60 0.47
CA VAL A 556 -0.03 8.48 0.72
C VAL A 556 -0.83 9.62 0.09
N MET A 557 -0.22 10.80 -0.08
CA MET A 557 -0.85 11.98 -0.67
C MET A 557 -0.68 12.00 -2.19
N VAL A 558 -1.81 11.95 -2.91
CA VAL A 558 -1.87 11.99 -4.38
C VAL A 558 -2.37 13.36 -4.83
N ARG A 559 -1.50 14.08 -5.56
CA ARG A 559 -1.81 15.38 -6.19
C ARG A 559 -1.88 15.33 -7.72
N ASP A 560 -1.23 14.32 -8.31
CA ASP A 560 -1.23 14.06 -9.75
C ASP A 560 -1.82 12.65 -9.96
N LEU A 561 -3.06 12.61 -10.44
CA LEU A 561 -3.82 11.40 -10.73
C LEU A 561 -3.23 10.65 -11.92
N ALA A 562 -2.63 11.35 -12.89
CA ALA A 562 -1.97 10.72 -14.03
C ALA A 562 -0.69 10.00 -13.60
N ALA A 563 0.12 10.60 -12.72
CA ALA A 563 1.28 9.93 -12.12
C ALA A 563 0.86 8.74 -11.25
N ALA A 564 -0.19 8.88 -10.45
CA ALA A 564 -0.72 7.77 -9.66
C ALA A 564 -1.22 6.61 -10.56
N SER A 565 -1.85 6.93 -11.68
CA SER A 565 -2.29 5.93 -12.67
C SER A 565 -1.09 5.17 -13.27
N ARG A 566 -0.04 5.88 -13.70
CA ARG A 566 1.20 5.26 -14.21
C ARG A 566 1.89 4.39 -13.16
N ALA A 567 1.99 4.87 -11.92
CA ALA A 567 2.58 4.09 -10.83
C ALA A 567 1.81 2.78 -10.58
N LEU A 568 0.47 2.79 -10.71
CA LEU A 568 -0.34 1.57 -10.61
C LEU A 568 -0.18 0.62 -11.81
N GLU A 569 0.14 1.12 -13.02
CA GLU A 569 0.44 0.30 -14.20
C GLU A 569 1.73 -0.50 -14.04
N GLU A 570 2.72 0.07 -13.35
CA GLU A 570 4.03 -0.55 -13.14
C GLU A 570 4.01 -1.63 -12.05
N LEU A 571 2.93 -1.70 -11.25
CA LEU A 571 2.80 -2.71 -10.21
C LEU A 571 2.62 -4.11 -10.80
N PRO A 572 3.22 -5.14 -10.17
CA PRO A 572 3.01 -6.52 -10.59
C PRO A 572 1.54 -6.94 -10.48
N PRO A 573 1.08 -8.07 -11.05
CA PRO A 573 -0.29 -8.54 -10.88
C PRO A 573 -0.70 -8.69 -9.41
N ARG A 574 -1.98 -8.45 -9.07
CA ARG A 574 -2.44 -8.34 -7.68
C ARG A 574 -2.11 -9.56 -6.81
N LEU A 575 -2.11 -10.74 -7.42
CA LEU A 575 -1.87 -12.03 -6.75
C LEU A 575 -0.46 -12.19 -6.16
N ILE A 576 0.51 -11.42 -6.64
CA ILE A 576 1.89 -11.48 -6.13
C ILE A 576 2.31 -10.19 -5.43
N ARG A 577 1.38 -9.24 -5.27
CA ARG A 577 1.60 -8.03 -4.47
C ARG A 577 1.69 -8.36 -2.97
N PRO A 578 2.30 -7.48 -2.16
CA PRO A 578 2.26 -7.61 -0.70
C PRO A 578 0.82 -7.72 -0.17
N ARG A 579 0.56 -8.62 0.79
CA ARG A 579 -0.74 -8.73 1.48
C ARG A 579 -0.87 -7.71 2.60
N VAL A 580 -0.76 -6.45 2.24
CA VAL A 580 -0.78 -5.32 3.16
C VAL A 580 -2.19 -4.77 3.25
N ALA A 581 -2.75 -4.74 4.47
CA ALA A 581 -4.00 -4.07 4.72
C ALA A 581 -3.86 -2.59 4.32
N ALA A 582 -4.79 -2.12 3.48
CA ALA A 582 -4.81 -0.74 2.98
C ALA A 582 -3.64 -0.30 2.09
N GLU A 583 -2.98 -1.23 1.37
CA GLU A 583 -1.91 -0.90 0.40
C GLU A 583 -2.28 0.21 -0.57
N HIS A 584 -3.56 0.26 -0.96
CA HIS A 584 -4.10 1.17 -1.96
C HIS A 584 -4.91 2.33 -1.39
N VAL A 585 -4.99 2.47 -0.06
CA VAL A 585 -5.64 3.64 0.52
C VAL A 585 -4.76 4.85 0.27
N ARG A 586 -5.32 5.86 -0.39
CA ARG A 586 -4.66 7.13 -0.71
C ARG A 586 -5.50 8.29 -0.23
N VAL A 587 -4.85 9.43 -0.11
CA VAL A 587 -5.43 10.73 0.17
C VAL A 587 -5.29 11.55 -1.10
N VAL A 588 -6.41 11.81 -1.78
CA VAL A 588 -6.45 12.44 -3.10
C VAL A 588 -6.87 13.90 -2.95
N GLU A 589 -6.03 14.82 -3.43
CA GLU A 589 -6.38 16.23 -3.53
C GLU A 589 -7.31 16.44 -4.73
N VAL A 590 -8.43 17.12 -4.52
CA VAL A 590 -9.46 17.33 -5.54
C VAL A 590 -9.52 18.81 -5.88
N ALA A 591 -9.33 19.13 -7.17
CA ALA A 591 -9.48 20.48 -7.68
C ALA A 591 -10.92 20.77 -8.12
N GLU A 592 -11.58 19.78 -8.74
CA GLU A 592 -12.92 19.91 -9.30
C GLU A 592 -13.67 18.58 -9.27
N VAL A 593 -15.00 18.64 -9.04
CA VAL A 593 -15.93 17.53 -9.30
C VAL A 593 -16.74 17.90 -10.54
N ARG A 594 -16.65 17.09 -11.59
CA ARG A 594 -17.22 17.39 -12.92
C ARG A 594 -18.63 16.85 -13.07
N GLU A 595 -18.84 15.59 -12.70
CA GLU A 595 -20.12 14.91 -12.84
C GLU A 595 -20.39 14.06 -11.59
N VAL A 596 -21.65 14.00 -11.17
CA VAL A 596 -22.14 13.11 -10.10
C VAL A 596 -23.44 12.49 -10.58
N GLY A 597 -23.55 11.18 -10.47
CA GLY A 597 -24.66 10.41 -11.02
C GLY A 597 -24.98 9.16 -10.22
N TYR A 598 -26.27 8.97 -9.92
CA TYR A 598 -26.77 7.76 -9.28
C TYR A 598 -27.36 6.80 -10.31
N HIS A 599 -27.03 5.51 -10.16
CA HIS A 599 -27.53 4.42 -10.99
C HIS A 599 -28.50 3.54 -10.18
N PRO A 600 -29.82 3.73 -10.31
CA PRO A 600 -30.80 3.00 -9.48
C PRO A 600 -30.72 1.48 -9.64
N GLY A 601 -30.52 0.99 -10.87
CA GLY A 601 -30.44 -0.44 -11.15
C GLY A 601 -29.19 -1.12 -10.59
N ALA A 602 -28.12 -0.37 -10.34
CA ALA A 602 -26.89 -0.86 -9.71
C ALA A 602 -26.78 -0.43 -8.23
N GLN A 603 -27.71 0.39 -7.74
CA GLN A 603 -27.65 1.08 -6.45
C GLN A 603 -26.26 1.70 -6.19
N ARG A 604 -25.76 2.46 -7.17
CA ARG A 604 -24.37 2.95 -7.19
C ARG A 604 -24.30 4.43 -7.51
N LEU A 605 -23.51 5.17 -6.76
CA LEU A 605 -23.14 6.56 -7.03
C LEU A 605 -21.78 6.58 -7.74
N ASP A 606 -21.74 7.17 -8.93
CA ASP A 606 -20.51 7.45 -9.67
C ASP A 606 -20.29 8.96 -9.76
N ALA A 607 -19.03 9.40 -9.70
CA ALA A 607 -18.64 10.78 -9.94
C ALA A 607 -17.31 10.87 -10.69
N GLU A 608 -17.11 11.90 -11.48
CA GLU A 608 -15.81 12.21 -12.09
C GLU A 608 -15.16 13.37 -11.34
N ILE A 609 -13.94 13.14 -10.86
CA ILE A 609 -13.12 14.15 -10.20
C ILE A 609 -11.89 14.47 -11.02
N ALA A 610 -11.37 15.69 -10.89
CA ALA A 610 -10.15 16.14 -11.51
C ALA A 610 -9.18 16.75 -10.50
N ASP A 611 -7.88 16.55 -10.74
CA ASP A 611 -6.81 17.26 -10.04
C ASP A 611 -6.49 18.62 -10.70
N ALA A 612 -5.54 19.35 -10.12
CA ALA A 612 -5.16 20.67 -10.61
C ALA A 612 -4.43 20.63 -11.98
N GLU A 613 -3.87 19.48 -12.35
CA GLU A 613 -3.17 19.23 -13.62
C GLU A 613 -4.13 18.73 -14.72
N GLY A 614 -5.42 18.55 -14.39
CA GLY A 614 -6.46 18.08 -15.29
C GLY A 614 -6.56 16.55 -15.43
N GLY A 615 -5.76 15.78 -14.68
CA GLY A 615 -5.87 14.34 -14.56
C GLY A 615 -7.22 13.96 -13.93
N THR A 616 -7.81 12.84 -14.35
CA THR A 616 -9.15 12.44 -13.90
C THR A 616 -9.16 11.10 -13.18
N ALA A 617 -10.12 10.96 -12.28
CA ALA A 617 -10.45 9.70 -11.62
C ALA A 617 -11.96 9.56 -11.47
N ARG A 618 -12.45 8.33 -11.57
CA ARG A 618 -13.85 8.01 -11.31
C ARG A 618 -14.01 7.58 -9.87
N LEU A 619 -14.78 8.32 -9.10
CA LEU A 619 -15.23 7.92 -7.78
C LEU A 619 -16.47 7.03 -7.93
N THR A 620 -16.49 5.89 -7.26
CA THR A 620 -17.60 4.92 -7.31
C THR A 620 -17.90 4.40 -5.92
N ALA A 621 -19.16 4.48 -5.48
CA ALA A 621 -19.64 3.95 -4.21
C ALA A 621 -20.96 3.18 -4.40
N GLU A 622 -21.04 1.98 -3.84
CA GLU A 622 -22.24 1.13 -3.89
C GLU A 622 -23.04 1.22 -2.59
N TYR A 623 -24.36 1.06 -2.71
CA TYR A 623 -25.26 0.99 -1.57
C TYR A 623 -24.92 -0.24 -0.71
N ARG A 624 -24.92 -0.03 0.61
CA ARG A 624 -24.71 -1.08 1.60
C ARG A 624 -25.81 -0.99 2.64
N ALA A 625 -26.54 -2.08 2.85
CA ALA A 625 -27.67 -2.11 3.79
C ALA A 625 -27.27 -1.76 5.24
N HIS A 626 -26.01 -2.02 5.62
CA HIS A 626 -25.49 -1.64 6.94
C HIS A 626 -24.95 -0.21 7.01
N CYS A 627 -24.94 0.55 5.91
CA CYS A 627 -24.59 1.97 5.83
C CYS A 627 -25.61 2.74 4.97
N PRO A 628 -26.90 2.76 5.37
CA PRO A 628 -27.98 3.23 4.51
C PRO A 628 -27.82 4.70 4.05
N GLY A 629 -27.44 5.62 4.96
CA GLY A 629 -27.19 7.03 4.62
C GLY A 629 -25.87 7.35 3.92
N ALA A 630 -25.05 6.35 3.54
CA ALA A 630 -23.71 6.60 3.02
C ALA A 630 -23.71 7.30 1.65
N LEU A 631 -24.60 6.91 0.73
CA LEU A 631 -24.66 7.50 -0.61
C LEU A 631 -25.16 8.94 -0.58
N ASP A 632 -26.15 9.23 0.26
CA ASP A 632 -26.75 10.56 0.42
C ASP A 632 -25.72 11.57 0.93
N VAL A 633 -25.01 11.18 1.99
CA VAL A 633 -23.97 12.02 2.60
C VAL A 633 -22.76 12.18 1.69
N LEU A 634 -22.41 11.14 0.92
CA LEU A 634 -21.36 11.24 -0.08
C LEU A 634 -21.75 12.20 -1.22
N ALA A 635 -22.97 12.11 -1.74
CA ALA A 635 -23.46 13.02 -2.78
C ALA A 635 -23.48 14.48 -2.30
N ALA A 636 -23.95 14.73 -1.08
CA ALA A 636 -23.91 16.06 -0.47
C ALA A 636 -22.47 16.58 -0.31
N ALA A 637 -21.55 15.74 0.17
CA ALA A 637 -20.14 16.13 0.33
C ALA A 637 -19.44 16.44 -1.01
N LEU A 638 -19.83 15.75 -2.10
CA LEU A 638 -19.33 16.03 -3.45
C LEU A 638 -19.90 17.35 -4.00
N ALA A 639 -21.16 17.67 -3.71
CA ALA A 639 -21.77 18.94 -4.09
C ALA A 639 -21.19 20.15 -3.33
N ASP A 640 -20.77 19.96 -2.08
CA ASP A 640 -20.18 20.99 -1.21
C ASP A 640 -18.73 21.38 -1.57
N GLY A 641 -18.15 20.80 -2.64
CA GLY A 641 -16.78 21.08 -3.06
C GLY A 641 -15.74 20.39 -2.17
N PRO A 642 -15.48 19.09 -2.40
CA PRO A 642 -14.49 18.34 -1.64
C PRO A 642 -13.09 18.89 -1.91
N ARG A 643 -12.30 19.08 -0.86
CA ARG A 643 -10.89 19.47 -0.97
C ARG A 643 -9.99 18.25 -1.06
N VAL A 644 -10.33 17.23 -0.28
CA VAL A 644 -9.55 15.98 -0.17
C VAL A 644 -10.50 14.81 0.01
N ILE A 645 -10.25 13.71 -0.71
CA ILE A 645 -10.98 12.45 -0.59
C ILE A 645 -9.99 11.35 -0.21
N THR A 646 -10.31 10.58 0.82
CA THR A 646 -9.59 9.35 1.13
C THR A 646 -10.34 8.17 0.54
N GLY A 647 -9.62 7.18 0.03
CA GLY A 647 -10.27 6.04 -0.59
C GLY A 647 -9.30 4.98 -1.09
N PHE A 648 -9.83 3.83 -1.47
CA PHE A 648 -9.07 2.81 -2.16
C PHE A 648 -8.88 3.21 -3.61
N LEU A 649 -7.62 3.44 -3.98
CA LEU A 649 -7.22 3.79 -5.33
C LEU A 649 -6.89 2.53 -6.12
N ARG A 650 -7.65 2.27 -7.18
CA ARG A 650 -7.40 1.15 -8.09
C ARG A 650 -7.46 1.63 -9.53
N ARG A 651 -6.94 0.80 -10.43
CA ARG A 651 -7.22 0.96 -11.86
C ARG A 651 -8.45 0.13 -12.23
N GLY A 652 -9.24 0.62 -13.19
CA GLY A 652 -10.30 -0.16 -13.80
C GLY A 652 -10.84 0.52 -15.05
N ARG A 653 -10.96 -0.25 -16.14
CA ARG A 653 -11.36 0.21 -17.48
C ARG A 653 -10.40 1.26 -18.04
N GLY A 654 -9.10 1.09 -17.80
CA GLY A 654 -8.05 2.02 -18.22
C GLY A 654 -8.05 3.38 -17.50
N ALA A 655 -8.94 3.56 -16.51
CA ALA A 655 -9.06 4.78 -15.72
C ALA A 655 -8.74 4.51 -14.24
N LEU A 656 -8.41 5.59 -13.52
CA LEU A 656 -8.28 5.54 -12.07
C LEU A 656 -9.68 5.47 -11.45
N VAL A 657 -9.89 4.57 -10.50
CA VAL A 657 -11.14 4.42 -9.76
C VAL A 657 -10.87 4.56 -8.27
N ILE A 658 -11.71 5.36 -7.59
CA ILE A 658 -11.65 5.62 -6.16
C ILE A 658 -12.91 5.06 -5.51
N ASP A 659 -12.74 4.11 -4.57
CA ASP A 659 -13.80 3.72 -3.63
C ASP A 659 -13.63 4.55 -2.34
N PRO A 660 -14.46 5.58 -2.11
CA PRO A 660 -14.23 6.58 -1.07
C PRO A 660 -14.49 6.03 0.34
N ILE A 661 -13.68 6.48 1.31
CA ILE A 661 -13.75 6.12 2.73
C ILE A 661 -14.13 7.36 3.57
N ALA A 662 -13.59 8.53 3.25
CA ALA A 662 -13.95 9.79 3.88
C ALA A 662 -13.71 10.96 2.93
N VAL A 663 -14.43 12.06 3.17
CA VAL A 663 -14.38 13.28 2.36
C VAL A 663 -14.18 14.48 3.29
N LEU A 664 -13.23 15.35 2.96
CA LEU A 664 -13.00 16.63 3.65
C LEU A 664 -13.55 17.77 2.79
N THR A 665 -14.56 18.46 3.32
CA THR A 665 -15.10 19.70 2.76
C THR A 665 -14.73 20.88 3.67
N ALA A 666 -15.19 22.09 3.33
CA ALA A 666 -15.07 23.25 4.23
C ALA A 666 -15.78 23.03 5.58
N GLY A 667 -16.81 22.18 5.62
CA GLY A 667 -17.59 21.85 6.82
C GLY A 667 -16.92 20.82 7.75
N GLY A 668 -15.85 20.17 7.31
CA GLY A 668 -15.12 19.17 8.09
C GLY A 668 -14.99 17.82 7.39
N VAL A 669 -14.56 16.80 8.14
CA VAL A 669 -14.41 15.43 7.64
C VAL A 669 -15.71 14.67 7.82
N THR A 670 -16.18 14.10 6.73
CA THR A 670 -17.37 13.25 6.68
C THR A 670 -16.96 11.82 6.35
N VAL A 671 -17.48 10.85 7.09
CA VAL A 671 -17.21 9.41 6.89
C VAL A 671 -18.54 8.74 6.48
N PRO A 672 -18.76 8.46 5.18
CA PRO A 672 -20.04 7.95 4.67
C PRO A 672 -20.54 6.72 5.42
N ASP A 673 -19.67 5.76 5.73
CA ASP A 673 -20.06 4.51 6.38
C ASP A 673 -20.54 4.67 7.83
N LEU A 674 -20.28 5.81 8.48
CA LEU A 674 -20.72 6.11 9.85
C LEU A 674 -21.83 7.18 9.89
N ALA A 675 -22.27 7.64 8.73
CA ALA A 675 -23.28 8.66 8.61
C ALA A 675 -24.66 8.16 9.07
N PRO A 676 -25.47 9.00 9.74
CA PRO A 676 -26.88 8.71 9.96
C PRO A 676 -27.68 8.77 8.65
N GLY A 677 -28.86 8.14 8.63
CA GLY A 677 -29.82 8.24 7.52
C GLY A 677 -30.31 6.88 7.05
N GLU A 678 -31.47 6.86 6.39
CA GLU A 678 -32.13 5.64 5.89
C GLU A 678 -31.85 5.36 4.40
N GLY A 679 -31.11 6.24 3.71
CA GLY A 679 -30.80 6.09 2.28
C GLY A 679 -31.95 6.53 1.39
N ASP A 680 -32.78 7.47 1.85
CA ASP A 680 -33.95 8.02 1.16
C ASP A 680 -33.69 9.38 0.50
N GLY A 681 -32.41 9.79 0.37
CA GLY A 681 -32.01 11.01 -0.30
C GLY A 681 -32.38 11.04 -1.78
N ASP A 682 -32.72 12.24 -2.28
CA ASP A 682 -33.01 12.47 -3.70
C ASP A 682 -31.69 12.58 -4.49
N LEU A 683 -31.25 11.46 -5.06
CA LEU A 683 -30.03 11.36 -5.83
C LEU A 683 -30.30 11.55 -7.33
N ALA A 684 -29.55 12.46 -7.96
CA ALA A 684 -29.66 12.74 -9.39
C ALA A 684 -29.37 11.49 -10.23
N VAL A 685 -30.39 10.98 -10.92
CA VAL A 685 -30.28 9.76 -11.73
C VAL A 685 -29.43 10.02 -12.98
N HIS A 686 -28.39 9.20 -13.16
CA HIS A 686 -27.57 9.19 -14.36
C HIS A 686 -27.92 8.01 -15.27
N VAL A 687 -28.07 8.28 -16.56
CA VAL A 687 -28.42 7.29 -17.58
C VAL A 687 -27.20 6.40 -17.86
N PRO A 688 -27.26 5.08 -17.66
CA PRO A 688 -26.09 4.22 -17.78
C PRO A 688 -25.46 4.25 -19.17
N THR A 689 -24.13 4.28 -19.22
CA THR A 689 -23.39 3.68 -20.33
C THR A 689 -23.58 2.15 -20.28
N ALA A 690 -23.83 1.52 -21.43
CA ALA A 690 -24.05 0.08 -21.51
C ALA A 690 -22.91 -0.71 -20.85
N ARG A 691 -23.22 -1.78 -20.11
CA ARG A 691 -22.19 -2.68 -19.57
C ARG A 691 -21.32 -3.19 -20.72
N ASP A 692 -20.02 -3.16 -20.48
CA ASP A 692 -19.05 -3.61 -21.46
C ASP A 692 -19.13 -5.13 -21.62
N ARG A 693 -19.29 -5.60 -22.87
CA ARG A 693 -19.39 -7.02 -23.20
C ARG A 693 -18.18 -7.82 -22.72
N LEU A 694 -17.00 -7.20 -22.73
CA LEU A 694 -15.76 -7.85 -22.30
C LEU A 694 -15.72 -8.05 -20.76
N ASP A 695 -16.36 -7.18 -19.96
CA ASP A 695 -16.48 -7.39 -18.50
C ASP A 695 -17.40 -8.58 -18.22
N THR A 696 -18.54 -8.63 -18.92
CA THR A 696 -19.50 -9.73 -18.78
C THR A 696 -18.87 -11.07 -19.16
N ALA A 697 -18.02 -11.10 -20.20
CA ALA A 697 -17.29 -12.29 -20.62
C ALA A 697 -16.28 -12.77 -19.55
N LEU A 698 -15.54 -11.84 -18.95
CA LEU A 698 -14.56 -12.14 -17.89
C LEU A 698 -15.24 -12.61 -16.60
N GLU A 699 -16.30 -11.93 -16.17
CA GLU A 699 -17.09 -12.31 -14.99
C GLU A 699 -17.66 -13.72 -15.15
N ALA A 700 -18.29 -14.02 -16.29
CA ALA A 700 -18.85 -15.34 -16.56
C ALA A 700 -17.79 -16.45 -16.54
N ALA A 701 -16.60 -16.18 -17.09
CA ALA A 701 -15.48 -17.13 -17.06
C ALA A 701 -14.92 -17.34 -15.65
N LEU A 702 -14.72 -16.27 -14.87
CA LEU A 702 -14.27 -16.34 -13.48
C LEU A 702 -15.25 -17.13 -12.61
N THR A 703 -16.56 -16.89 -12.74
CA THR A 703 -17.59 -17.66 -12.03
C THR A 703 -17.58 -19.13 -12.42
N ALA A 704 -17.41 -19.46 -13.71
CA ALA A 704 -17.35 -20.86 -14.17
C ALA A 704 -16.12 -21.61 -13.62
N PHE A 705 -14.96 -20.94 -13.55
CA PHE A 705 -13.75 -21.49 -12.94
C PHE A 705 -13.83 -21.57 -11.41
N ALA A 706 -14.49 -20.61 -10.76
CA ALA A 706 -14.77 -20.64 -9.34
C ALA A 706 -15.62 -21.85 -8.93
N GLU A 707 -16.57 -22.25 -9.77
CA GLU A 707 -17.38 -23.44 -9.56
C GLU A 707 -16.55 -24.73 -9.57
N ILE A 708 -15.47 -24.79 -10.37
CA ILE A 708 -14.51 -25.91 -10.33
C ILE A 708 -13.79 -25.95 -8.99
N ALA A 709 -13.31 -24.82 -8.46
CA ALA A 709 -12.66 -24.79 -7.14
C ALA A 709 -13.64 -25.13 -6.01
N HIS A 710 -14.90 -24.69 -6.11
CA HIS A 710 -15.93 -25.03 -5.14
C HIS A 710 -16.21 -26.53 -5.08
N ARG A 711 -16.37 -27.18 -6.24
CA ARG A 711 -16.70 -28.62 -6.32
C ARG A 711 -15.49 -29.54 -6.21
N GLY A 712 -14.34 -29.09 -6.70
CA GLY A 712 -13.12 -29.88 -6.84
C GLY A 712 -12.94 -30.45 -8.24
N LEU A 713 -11.68 -30.55 -8.69
CA LEU A 713 -11.33 -31.13 -10.00
C LEU A 713 -11.83 -32.57 -10.14
N ARG A 714 -11.84 -33.36 -9.05
CA ARG A 714 -12.32 -34.76 -9.04
C ARG A 714 -13.84 -34.87 -9.15
N HIS A 715 -14.58 -33.79 -8.91
CA HIS A 715 -16.04 -33.77 -8.85
C HIS A 715 -16.68 -32.80 -9.86
N ALA A 716 -15.90 -32.33 -10.84
CA ALA A 716 -16.38 -31.46 -11.88
C ALA A 716 -17.44 -32.17 -12.76
N THR A 717 -18.60 -31.53 -12.91
CA THR A 717 -19.72 -32.10 -13.68
C THR A 717 -19.67 -31.64 -15.16
N PRO A 718 -20.27 -32.40 -16.09
CA PRO A 718 -20.38 -31.98 -17.50
C PRO A 718 -21.03 -30.60 -17.69
N GLY A 719 -21.96 -30.21 -16.81
CA GLY A 719 -22.60 -28.89 -16.86
C GLY A 719 -21.65 -27.72 -16.59
N VAL A 720 -20.65 -27.91 -15.73
CA VAL A 720 -19.61 -26.90 -15.46
C VAL A 720 -18.68 -26.79 -16.66
N HIS A 721 -18.28 -27.93 -17.23
CA HIS A 721 -17.45 -27.95 -18.45
C HIS A 721 -18.14 -27.24 -19.61
N ARG A 722 -19.46 -27.42 -19.80
CA ARG A 722 -20.24 -26.68 -20.81
C ARG A 722 -20.21 -25.17 -20.55
N ARG A 723 -20.40 -24.72 -19.31
CA ARG A 723 -20.31 -23.28 -18.97
C ARG A 723 -18.92 -22.71 -19.27
N ILE A 724 -17.85 -23.46 -18.99
CA ILE A 724 -16.48 -23.07 -19.34
C ILE A 724 -16.28 -22.99 -20.85
N GLU A 725 -16.85 -23.93 -21.61
CA GLU A 725 -16.82 -23.91 -23.09
C GLU A 725 -17.55 -22.68 -23.66
N GLU A 726 -18.73 -22.35 -23.13
CA GLU A 726 -19.49 -21.16 -23.49
C GLU A 726 -18.73 -19.87 -23.16
N ALA A 727 -18.13 -19.80 -21.96
CA ALA A 727 -17.31 -18.67 -21.55
C ALA A 727 -16.06 -18.52 -22.43
N ALA A 728 -15.37 -19.62 -22.77
CA ALA A 728 -14.22 -19.59 -23.68
C ALA A 728 -14.61 -19.12 -25.09
N ALA A 729 -15.78 -19.52 -25.59
CA ALA A 729 -16.29 -19.04 -26.86
C ALA A 729 -16.58 -17.53 -26.83
N GLU A 730 -17.17 -17.02 -25.74
CA GLU A 730 -17.42 -15.58 -25.58
C GLU A 730 -16.11 -14.78 -25.44
N LEU A 731 -15.15 -15.25 -24.64
CA LEU A 731 -13.81 -14.66 -24.52
C LEU A 731 -13.13 -14.52 -25.89
N ARG A 732 -13.26 -15.54 -26.74
CA ARG A 732 -12.74 -15.49 -28.11
C ARG A 732 -13.47 -14.45 -28.98
N ARG A 733 -14.79 -14.29 -28.84
CA ARG A 733 -15.58 -13.29 -29.58
C ARG A 733 -15.20 -11.86 -29.19
N VAL A 734 -14.91 -11.61 -27.91
CA VAL A 734 -14.49 -10.29 -27.41
C VAL A 734 -12.98 -10.02 -27.60
N GLY A 735 -12.25 -10.94 -28.24
CA GLY A 735 -10.84 -10.76 -28.62
C GLY A 735 -9.81 -11.25 -27.60
N LEU A 736 -10.22 -11.83 -26.46
CA LEU A 736 -9.33 -12.44 -25.47
C LEU A 736 -8.94 -13.88 -25.85
N THR A 737 -8.32 -14.04 -27.00
CA THR A 737 -7.97 -15.36 -27.58
C THR A 737 -7.05 -16.17 -26.66
N ALA A 738 -6.01 -15.54 -26.11
CA ALA A 738 -5.06 -16.24 -25.23
C ALA A 738 -5.70 -16.74 -23.91
N THR A 739 -6.70 -16.03 -23.40
CA THR A 739 -7.47 -16.44 -22.22
C THR A 739 -8.45 -17.56 -22.57
N ALA A 740 -9.11 -17.47 -23.72
CA ALA A 740 -9.97 -18.53 -24.25
C ALA A 740 -9.20 -19.84 -24.52
N ASP A 741 -7.98 -19.75 -25.05
CA ASP A 741 -7.13 -20.91 -25.33
C ASP A 741 -6.67 -21.60 -24.05
N ALA A 742 -6.37 -20.85 -22.99
CA ALA A 742 -6.07 -21.41 -21.66
C ALA A 742 -7.28 -22.14 -21.07
N ALA A 743 -8.49 -21.58 -21.19
CA ALA A 743 -9.71 -22.26 -20.77
C ALA A 743 -9.97 -23.54 -21.59
N THR A 744 -9.69 -23.50 -22.89
CA THR A 744 -9.80 -24.67 -23.77
C THR A 744 -8.78 -25.76 -23.41
N ALA A 745 -7.55 -25.37 -23.02
CA ALA A 745 -6.52 -26.30 -22.57
C ALA A 745 -6.93 -27.02 -21.28
N PHE A 746 -7.57 -26.32 -20.33
CA PHE A 746 -8.16 -26.94 -19.15
C PHE A 746 -9.22 -27.99 -19.51
N LEU A 747 -10.15 -27.67 -20.42
CA LEU A 747 -11.16 -28.64 -20.89
C LEU A 747 -10.52 -29.87 -21.57
N ALA A 748 -9.41 -29.69 -22.29
CA ALA A 748 -8.65 -30.80 -22.86
C ALA A 748 -8.02 -31.68 -21.77
N ALA A 749 -7.37 -31.10 -20.76
CA ALA A 749 -6.79 -31.82 -19.64
C ALA A 749 -7.86 -32.59 -18.83
N SER A 750 -9.01 -31.98 -18.58
CA SER A 750 -10.14 -32.59 -17.87
C SER A 750 -10.74 -33.80 -18.60
N ARG A 751 -10.64 -33.86 -19.93
CA ARG A 751 -11.06 -35.04 -20.72
C ARG A 751 -10.07 -36.21 -20.61
N ILE A 752 -8.78 -35.91 -20.44
CA ILE A 752 -7.74 -36.92 -20.25
C ILE A 752 -7.78 -37.48 -18.82
N GLY A 753 -8.09 -36.63 -17.84
CA GLY A 753 -8.23 -37.02 -16.43
C GLY A 753 -6.92 -37.11 -15.65
N GLU A 754 -5.83 -36.52 -16.17
CA GLU A 754 -4.54 -36.46 -15.46
C GLU A 754 -4.52 -35.30 -14.46
N ALA A 755 -4.46 -35.63 -13.16
CA ALA A 755 -4.62 -34.65 -12.07
C ALA A 755 -3.63 -33.48 -12.11
N ASP A 756 -2.35 -33.76 -12.42
CA ASP A 756 -1.32 -32.73 -12.52
C ASP A 756 -1.55 -31.79 -13.71
N ALA A 757 -1.97 -32.34 -14.85
CA ALA A 757 -2.30 -31.56 -16.04
C ALA A 757 -3.54 -30.68 -15.80
N MET A 758 -4.59 -31.23 -15.18
CA MET A 758 -5.79 -30.49 -14.82
C MET A 758 -5.48 -29.33 -13.87
N THR A 759 -4.69 -29.59 -12.81
CA THR A 759 -4.31 -28.54 -11.85
C THR A 759 -3.50 -27.45 -12.53
N ARG A 760 -2.45 -27.79 -13.29
CA ARG A 760 -1.61 -26.80 -13.97
C ARG A 760 -2.43 -25.93 -14.92
N THR A 761 -3.26 -26.54 -15.77
CA THR A 761 -4.07 -25.82 -16.77
C THR A 761 -5.18 -24.98 -16.14
N TRP A 762 -5.79 -25.45 -15.04
CA TRP A 762 -6.75 -24.65 -14.28
C TRP A 762 -6.07 -23.39 -13.71
N VAL A 763 -4.91 -23.56 -13.07
CA VAL A 763 -4.14 -22.43 -12.50
C VAL A 763 -3.71 -21.46 -13.61
N ASP A 764 -3.26 -21.96 -14.77
CA ASP A 764 -2.86 -21.12 -15.91
C ASP A 764 -4.03 -20.28 -16.45
N ALA A 765 -5.20 -20.89 -16.60
CA ALA A 765 -6.41 -20.20 -17.05
C ALA A 765 -6.88 -19.17 -16.02
N GLN A 766 -6.94 -19.54 -14.75
CA GLN A 766 -7.38 -18.65 -13.67
C GLN A 766 -6.43 -17.46 -13.47
N LEU A 767 -5.11 -17.67 -13.56
CA LEU A 767 -4.12 -16.59 -13.55
C LEU A 767 -4.34 -15.60 -14.67
N ARG A 768 -4.58 -16.09 -15.91
CA ARG A 768 -4.84 -15.25 -17.07
C ARG A 768 -6.15 -14.49 -16.93
N LEU A 769 -7.21 -15.13 -16.44
CA LEU A 769 -8.50 -14.49 -16.20
C LEU A 769 -8.40 -13.36 -15.19
N ILE A 770 -7.79 -13.61 -14.03
CA ILE A 770 -7.60 -12.60 -12.98
C ILE A 770 -6.73 -11.45 -13.49
N THR A 771 -5.61 -11.77 -14.16
CA THR A 771 -4.70 -10.73 -14.68
C THR A 771 -5.35 -9.90 -15.79
N ALA A 772 -6.16 -10.52 -16.66
CA ALA A 772 -6.90 -9.81 -17.70
C ALA A 772 -7.98 -8.90 -17.11
N ALA A 773 -8.63 -9.31 -16.02
CA ALA A 773 -9.58 -8.49 -15.29
C ALA A 773 -8.89 -7.30 -14.57
N ASP A 774 -7.68 -7.49 -14.04
CA ASP A 774 -6.91 -6.46 -13.34
C ASP A 774 -6.31 -5.39 -14.26
N LEU A 775 -5.80 -5.79 -15.41
CA LEU A 775 -5.17 -4.89 -16.38
C LEU A 775 -6.20 -4.06 -17.16
N ARG A 776 -7.48 -4.37 -16.99
CA ARG A 776 -8.54 -3.79 -17.78
C ARG A 776 -8.87 -2.35 -17.41
#